data_AF-A0A968QNR1-F1
#
_entry.id   AF-A0A968QNR1-F1
#
_cell.length_a   1.000
_cell.length_b   1.000
_cell.length_c   1.000
_cell.angle_alpha   90.00
_cell.angle_beta   90.00
_cell.angle_gamma   90.00
#
_symmetry.space_group_name_H-M   'P 1'
#
loop_
_entity.id
_entity.type
_entity.pdbx_description
1 polymer ?
#
loop_
_entity_poly.entity_id
_entity_poly.type
_entity_poly.pdbx_seq_one_letter_code
_entity_poly.pdbx_strand_id
1 'polypeptide(L)'
;MLFSLFGMVTLRALFDEIVNLSKAISEKVNIRQPSEDKTDEKSEMERLIRSFNSIDGQFSNTFRLLEKKASDISILKELSDLCYVTFDSEEIMYVTLERALAITDSEIGSILMFDKQDKSAFVVKASIGLGEHVRIGDKIDFDTSIAKYAVINKTPLVVQDIEKDSRFGRRNRPQYGTKSFVCMPIKTSKDIIGVLTLSRRDQIRGYFPEDIEPLIPLLSNAAFTYENLRLLRDNERLEKHIRTIGKIFKILSSGLRDSELIHTLLNELRIVVNFDLAIVLMRDENHPDHLVLTDFIGDTARLIRGNSYFYDDSVIAAVFKQRSSLMISDIAALVCDTDKELLAAPGIKAIILTPLCTDGIVKGILAFCSGETHAFVQSKAMIERLSKVISLAIERDHLRSSVFKRKQELDSIRQIGRALASSTFDLEKVLDYTLDMIRIMMNAEAGTLYLTRDNVIETALSFNIMGKAPDKFRMKMGQGIAGHVAAGGEAVIIADAKASAHFYPDIDKETGFDTRSVLCVPMISQGKVIGVLQVINKINGAFSNNDEELLQSIASSVSIAIENARLYKETVSMAEHERDIRRMFQKFVPKEIVDKIIYGDNSGKIVLNELKTVTLLNIDIRGFSLIARKSVRRKQLPCSIIFCGNGRDCIQESWNY
;
A
#
# COMPACT_ATOMS: atom_id res chain seq x y z
N MET A 1 12.47 45.13 -34.96
CA MET A 1 13.13 44.88 -36.27
C MET A 1 12.68 45.86 -37.34
N LEU A 2 11.39 45.99 -37.67
CA LEU A 2 10.92 46.97 -38.67
C LEU A 2 11.36 48.41 -38.39
N PHE A 3 11.26 48.87 -37.13
CA PHE A 3 11.76 50.20 -36.73
C PHE A 3 13.29 50.34 -36.80
N SER A 4 14.05 49.27 -36.55
CA SER A 4 15.52 49.33 -36.67
C SER A 4 15.97 49.25 -38.13
N LEU A 5 15.23 48.55 -38.99
CA LEU A 5 15.48 48.50 -40.42
C LEU A 5 15.16 49.85 -41.06
N PHE A 6 14.01 50.44 -40.72
CA PHE A 6 13.64 51.78 -41.15
C PHE A 6 14.65 52.84 -40.67
N GLY A 7 15.10 52.74 -39.41
CA GLY A 7 16.17 53.56 -38.86
C GLY A 7 17.50 53.39 -39.61
N MET A 8 17.89 52.17 -39.98
CA MET A 8 19.09 51.94 -40.79
C MET A 8 18.96 52.43 -42.23
N VAL A 9 17.78 52.30 -42.86
CA VAL A 9 17.51 52.78 -44.23
C VAL A 9 17.59 54.32 -44.28
N THR A 10 17.01 55.00 -43.30
CA THR A 10 17.12 56.46 -43.17
C THR A 10 18.55 56.90 -42.85
N LEU A 11 19.26 56.18 -41.98
CA LEU A 11 20.67 56.45 -41.70
C LEU A 11 21.55 56.26 -42.95
N ARG A 12 21.27 55.24 -43.76
CA ARG A 12 21.97 54.97 -45.02
C ARG A 12 21.74 56.09 -46.03
N ALA A 13 20.49 56.50 -46.21
CA ALA A 13 20.16 57.61 -47.11
C ALA A 13 20.87 58.90 -46.72
N LEU A 14 20.94 59.20 -45.41
CA LEU A 14 21.70 60.34 -44.88
C LEU A 14 23.21 60.21 -45.11
N PHE A 15 23.78 59.02 -44.92
CA PHE A 15 25.20 58.77 -45.21
C PHE A 15 25.52 58.91 -46.70
N ASP A 16 24.68 58.39 -47.58
CA ASP A 16 24.81 58.53 -49.04
C ASP A 16 24.74 60.01 -49.46
N GLU A 17 23.84 60.80 -48.85
CA GLU A 17 23.78 62.26 -49.05
C GLU A 17 25.06 62.95 -48.58
N ILE A 18 25.58 62.62 -47.39
CA ILE A 18 26.80 63.22 -46.83
C ILE A 18 28.02 62.86 -47.70
N VAL A 19 28.13 61.62 -48.17
CA VAL A 19 29.22 61.17 -49.06
C VAL A 19 29.13 61.88 -50.41
N ASN A 20 27.94 61.98 -51.00
CA ASN A 20 27.73 62.71 -52.26
C ASN A 20 28.04 64.20 -52.11
N LEU A 21 27.62 64.82 -51.00
CA LEU A 21 27.92 66.21 -50.69
C LEU A 21 29.42 66.44 -50.47
N SER A 22 30.09 65.53 -49.75
CA SER A 22 31.54 65.55 -49.55
C SER A 22 32.29 65.46 -50.88
N LYS A 23 31.85 64.56 -51.78
CA LYS A 23 32.43 64.38 -53.12
C LYS A 23 32.25 65.63 -53.99
N ALA A 24 31.04 66.22 -53.99
CA ALA A 24 30.73 67.45 -54.71
C ALA A 24 31.51 68.67 -54.19
N ILE A 25 31.74 68.76 -52.87
CA ILE A 25 32.59 69.80 -52.27
C ILE A 25 34.06 69.57 -52.65
N SER A 26 34.55 68.33 -52.62
CA SER A 26 35.93 68.01 -52.99
C SER A 26 36.22 68.31 -54.48
N GLU A 27 35.25 68.10 -55.38
CA GLU A 27 35.35 68.50 -56.78
C GLU A 27 35.37 70.02 -56.96
N LYS A 28 34.54 70.77 -56.23
CA LYS A 28 34.52 72.24 -56.27
C LYS A 28 35.78 72.88 -55.67
N VAL A 29 36.40 72.26 -54.66
CA VAL A 29 37.64 72.74 -54.05
C VAL A 29 38.85 72.58 -55.00
N ASN A 30 38.84 71.58 -55.89
CA ASN A 30 39.91 71.38 -56.88
C ASN A 30 39.94 72.43 -58.01
N ILE A 31 38.92 73.28 -58.14
CA ILE A 31 38.80 74.29 -59.22
C ILE A 31 39.38 75.67 -58.80
N ARG A 32 39.73 75.89 -57.52
CA ARG A 32 40.38 77.14 -57.07
C ARG A 32 41.88 76.93 -56.85
N GLN A 33 42.71 77.60 -57.65
CA GLN A 33 44.19 77.63 -57.53
C GLN A 33 44.69 78.65 -56.46
N PRO A 34 45.97 78.61 -56.05
CA PRO A 34 46.34 78.37 -54.66
C PRO A 34 46.77 79.63 -53.90
N SER A 35 46.50 79.66 -52.61
CA SER A 35 47.21 80.52 -51.64
C SER A 35 47.82 79.62 -50.56
N GLU A 36 49.10 79.85 -50.30
CA GLU A 36 49.99 79.10 -49.41
C GLU A 36 49.54 79.16 -47.94
N ASP A 37 48.71 78.22 -47.49
CA ASP A 37 48.71 77.73 -46.08
C ASP A 37 47.85 76.44 -45.85
N LYS A 38 47.64 75.59 -46.86
CA LYS A 38 46.60 74.54 -46.83
C LYS A 38 47.09 73.11 -47.07
N THR A 39 48.30 72.76 -46.64
CA THR A 39 48.78 71.36 -46.67
C THR A 39 48.17 70.48 -45.57
N ASP A 40 47.83 71.06 -44.41
CA ASP A 40 47.30 70.30 -43.27
C ASP A 40 45.78 70.04 -43.40
N GLU A 41 44.99 71.06 -43.79
CA GLU A 41 43.54 70.90 -44.03
C GLU A 41 43.21 69.88 -45.13
N LYS A 42 44.03 69.80 -46.20
CA LYS A 42 43.81 68.86 -47.29
C LYS A 42 44.11 67.41 -46.86
N SER A 43 45.12 67.22 -46.01
CA SER A 43 45.48 65.94 -45.38
C SER A 43 44.42 65.46 -44.39
N GLU A 44 43.89 66.36 -43.55
CA GLU A 44 42.79 66.03 -42.63
C GLU A 44 41.50 65.68 -43.38
N MET A 45 41.16 66.42 -44.43
CA MET A 45 40.00 66.12 -45.28
C MET A 45 40.13 64.74 -45.94
N GLU A 46 41.31 64.37 -46.46
CA GLU A 46 41.54 63.04 -47.03
C GLU A 46 41.49 61.92 -45.98
N ARG A 47 41.91 62.18 -44.74
CA ARG A 47 41.78 61.22 -43.63
C ARG A 47 40.32 61.04 -43.23
N LEU A 48 39.55 62.12 -43.17
CA LEU A 48 38.10 62.08 -42.90
C LEU A 48 37.38 61.31 -44.00
N ILE A 49 37.65 61.59 -45.28
CA ILE A 49 37.06 60.86 -46.42
C ILE A 49 37.40 59.37 -46.36
N ARG A 50 38.65 59.00 -46.05
CA ARG A 50 39.04 57.59 -45.88
C ARG A 50 38.34 56.92 -44.71
N SER A 51 38.18 57.62 -43.58
CA SER A 51 37.43 57.11 -42.43
C SER A 51 35.96 56.90 -42.75
N PHE A 52 35.33 57.87 -43.43
CA PHE A 52 33.94 57.77 -43.89
C PHE A 52 33.72 56.61 -44.86
N ASN A 53 34.60 56.43 -45.84
CA ASN A 53 34.51 55.31 -46.79
C ASN A 53 34.70 53.95 -46.10
N SER A 54 35.54 53.87 -45.06
CA SER A 54 35.70 52.66 -44.26
C SER A 54 34.43 52.35 -43.44
N ILE A 55 33.84 53.36 -42.81
CA ILE A 55 32.58 53.23 -42.07
C ILE A 55 31.44 52.85 -43.01
N ASP A 56 31.34 53.45 -44.19
CA ASP A 56 30.34 53.10 -45.21
C ASP A 56 30.50 51.64 -45.68
N GLY A 57 31.73 51.19 -45.92
CA GLY A 57 32.01 49.79 -46.23
C GLY A 57 31.59 48.83 -45.11
N GLN A 58 31.89 49.15 -43.85
CA GLN A 58 31.46 48.36 -42.69
C GLN A 58 29.94 48.37 -42.52
N PHE A 59 29.29 49.51 -42.71
CA PHE A 59 27.85 49.66 -42.58
C PHE A 59 27.11 48.90 -43.68
N SER A 60 27.58 49.01 -44.93
CA SER A 60 27.05 48.27 -46.09
C SER A 60 27.14 46.75 -45.90
N ASN A 61 28.27 46.25 -45.39
CA ASN A 61 28.42 44.83 -45.08
C ASN A 61 27.49 44.37 -43.95
N THR A 62 27.36 45.17 -42.89
CA THR A 62 26.47 44.88 -41.76
C THR A 62 25.01 44.89 -42.19
N PHE A 63 24.61 45.85 -43.03
CA PHE A 63 23.27 45.97 -43.58
C PHE A 63 22.92 44.75 -44.43
N ARG A 64 23.82 44.33 -45.34
CA ARG A 64 23.63 43.13 -46.17
C ARG A 64 23.50 41.86 -45.31
N LEU A 65 24.27 41.76 -44.22
CA LEU A 65 24.15 40.65 -43.26
C LEU A 65 22.81 40.69 -42.52
N LEU A 66 22.33 41.87 -42.14
CA LEU A 66 21.07 42.05 -41.44
C LEU A 66 19.87 41.72 -42.35
N GLU A 67 19.92 42.16 -43.61
CA GLU A 67 18.92 41.89 -44.63
C GLU A 67 18.82 40.39 -44.93
N LYS A 68 19.97 39.71 -45.04
CA LYS A 68 20.03 38.25 -45.14
C LYS A 68 19.37 37.57 -43.93
N LYS A 69 19.74 37.97 -42.70
CA LYS A 69 19.14 37.41 -41.47
C LYS A 69 17.63 37.70 -41.36
N ALA A 70 17.16 38.86 -41.81
CA ALA A 70 15.75 39.21 -41.79
C ALA A 70 14.95 38.35 -42.79
N SER A 71 15.51 38.12 -43.98
CA SER A 71 14.96 37.19 -44.97
C SER A 71 14.88 35.76 -44.42
N ASP A 72 15.96 35.26 -43.83
CA ASP A 72 16.02 33.92 -43.21
C ASP A 72 14.96 33.76 -42.11
N ILE A 73 14.76 34.78 -41.27
CA ILE A 73 13.73 34.79 -40.22
C ILE A 73 12.32 34.85 -40.80
N SER A 74 12.10 35.59 -41.90
CA SER A 74 10.80 35.65 -42.58
C SER A 74 10.43 34.30 -43.19
N ILE A 75 11.38 33.64 -43.85
CA ILE A 75 11.21 32.28 -44.39
C ILE A 75 10.93 31.31 -43.25
N LEU A 76 11.69 31.37 -42.14
CA LEU A 76 11.43 30.55 -40.96
C LEU A 76 10.03 30.79 -40.37
N LYS A 77 9.55 32.04 -40.34
CA LYS A 77 8.22 32.37 -39.85
C LYS A 77 7.11 31.82 -40.76
N GLU A 78 7.23 32.00 -42.07
CA GLU A 78 6.29 31.43 -43.04
C GLU A 78 6.27 29.89 -42.95
N LEU A 79 7.44 29.25 -42.85
CA LEU A 79 7.56 27.81 -42.64
C LEU A 79 7.04 27.35 -41.26
N SER A 80 7.13 28.22 -40.25
CA SER A 80 6.62 27.97 -38.91
C SER A 80 5.09 28.00 -38.87
N ASP A 81 4.47 28.99 -39.52
CA ASP A 81 3.01 29.11 -39.61
C ASP A 81 2.40 27.91 -40.36
N LEU A 82 3.14 27.30 -41.29
CA LEU A 82 2.72 26.09 -42.01
C LEU A 82 2.69 24.82 -41.16
N CYS A 83 3.39 24.80 -40.01
CA CYS A 83 3.49 23.64 -39.12
C CYS A 83 2.53 23.72 -37.92
N TYR A 84 1.89 24.87 -37.64
CA TYR A 84 1.03 25.06 -36.47
C TYR A 84 -0.40 24.49 -36.60
N VAL A 85 -0.70 23.80 -37.70
CA VAL A 85 -2.07 23.41 -38.07
C VAL A 85 -2.61 22.25 -37.23
N THR A 86 -1.75 21.51 -36.52
CA THR A 86 -2.14 20.28 -35.82
C THR A 86 -1.58 20.19 -34.40
N PHE A 87 -2.39 19.64 -33.50
CA PHE A 87 -1.99 19.21 -32.15
C PHE A 87 -1.59 17.73 -32.10
N ASP A 88 -1.58 17.04 -33.25
CA ASP A 88 -1.15 15.67 -33.37
C ASP A 88 0.32 15.58 -33.85
N SER A 89 1.16 14.98 -33.01
CA SER A 89 2.55 14.67 -33.34
C SER A 89 2.70 13.73 -34.53
N GLU A 90 1.69 12.97 -34.94
CA GLU A 90 1.76 12.10 -36.12
C GLU A 90 1.36 12.87 -37.39
N GLU A 91 0.32 13.72 -37.32
CA GLU A 91 -0.10 14.55 -38.46
C GLU A 91 0.96 15.58 -38.85
N ILE A 92 1.74 16.10 -37.90
CA ILE A 92 2.80 17.06 -38.19
C ILE A 92 3.82 16.51 -39.19
N MET A 93 4.10 15.20 -39.16
CA MET A 93 5.01 14.55 -40.11
C MET A 93 4.37 14.50 -41.50
N TYR A 94 3.08 14.21 -41.59
CA TYR A 94 2.36 14.22 -42.87
C TYR A 94 2.35 15.63 -43.49
N VAL A 95 2.00 16.66 -42.71
CA VAL A 95 2.04 18.05 -43.16
C VAL A 95 3.46 18.45 -43.58
N THR A 96 4.47 18.08 -42.80
CA THR A 96 5.87 18.34 -43.15
C THR A 96 6.26 17.71 -44.49
N LEU A 97 5.84 16.47 -44.75
CA LEU A 97 6.08 15.78 -46.02
C LEU A 97 5.39 16.47 -47.19
N GLU A 98 4.11 16.81 -47.03
CA GLU A 98 3.33 17.53 -48.05
C GLU A 98 3.99 18.87 -48.43
N ARG A 99 4.44 19.64 -47.43
CA ARG A 99 5.14 20.91 -47.66
C ARG A 99 6.50 20.70 -48.32
N ALA A 100 7.26 19.68 -47.91
CA ALA A 100 8.55 19.39 -48.50
C ALA A 100 8.44 19.00 -49.98
N LEU A 101 7.40 18.23 -50.34
CA LEU A 101 7.09 17.89 -51.73
C LEU A 101 6.75 19.14 -52.55
N ALA A 102 5.92 20.04 -52.01
CA ALA A 102 5.55 21.28 -52.69
C ALA A 102 6.74 22.24 -52.90
N ILE A 103 7.62 22.40 -51.90
CA ILE A 103 8.79 23.29 -51.97
C ILE A 103 9.81 22.79 -53.00
N THR A 104 9.95 21.48 -53.14
CA THR A 104 10.96 20.87 -54.02
C THR A 104 10.43 20.43 -55.37
N ASP A 105 9.14 20.66 -55.66
CA ASP A 105 8.46 20.15 -56.85
C ASP A 105 8.74 18.64 -57.03
N SER A 106 8.40 17.87 -55.98
CA SER A 106 8.58 16.43 -55.91
C SER A 106 7.22 15.75 -55.75
N GLU A 107 7.01 14.59 -56.38
CA GLU A 107 5.72 13.89 -56.31
C GLU A 107 5.73 12.67 -55.38
N ILE A 108 6.90 12.21 -54.94
CA ILE A 108 7.05 11.00 -54.14
C ILE A 108 7.92 11.28 -52.92
N GLY A 109 7.48 10.88 -51.74
CA GLY A 109 8.30 10.95 -50.54
C GLY A 109 7.78 10.17 -49.36
N SER A 110 8.64 10.03 -48.35
CA SER A 110 8.30 9.39 -47.08
C SER A 110 9.09 9.96 -45.93
N ILE A 111 8.47 10.00 -44.75
CA ILE A 111 9.16 10.25 -43.49
C ILE A 111 9.29 8.94 -42.73
N LEU A 112 10.53 8.60 -42.39
CA LEU A 112 10.90 7.39 -41.66
C LEU A 112 11.44 7.81 -40.29
N MET A 113 10.85 7.34 -39.22
CA MET A 113 11.24 7.70 -37.84
C MET A 113 11.77 6.47 -37.11
N PHE A 114 12.69 6.64 -36.17
CA PHE A 114 13.14 5.51 -35.35
C PHE A 114 12.00 4.96 -34.48
N ASP A 115 11.96 3.63 -34.30
CA ASP A 115 11.08 3.01 -33.31
C ASP A 115 11.50 3.46 -31.90
N LYS A 116 10.52 3.70 -31.02
CA LYS A 116 10.76 4.17 -29.64
C LYS A 116 11.50 3.13 -28.80
N GLN A 117 11.35 1.85 -29.13
CA GLN A 117 11.91 0.74 -28.36
C GLN A 117 13.21 0.18 -28.97
N ASP A 118 13.40 0.34 -30.28
CA ASP A 118 14.52 -0.25 -31.00
C ASP A 118 14.99 0.65 -32.16
N LYS A 119 16.24 1.11 -32.11
CA LYS A 119 16.83 1.94 -33.18
C LYS A 119 17.35 1.11 -34.37
N SER A 120 17.16 -0.22 -34.37
CA SER A 120 17.55 -1.11 -35.47
C SER A 120 16.69 -0.94 -36.73
N ALA A 121 15.53 -0.28 -36.62
CA ALA A 121 14.62 -0.09 -37.74
C ALA A 121 14.00 1.31 -37.73
N PHE A 122 13.71 1.80 -38.93
CA PHE A 122 12.79 2.91 -39.13
C PHE A 122 11.35 2.40 -39.28
N VAL A 123 10.40 3.22 -38.85
CA VAL A 123 8.96 3.06 -39.07
C VAL A 123 8.49 4.16 -40.00
N VAL A 124 7.75 3.80 -41.04
CA VAL A 124 7.14 4.76 -41.95
C VAL A 124 6.04 5.53 -41.22
N LYS A 125 6.19 6.85 -41.11
CA LYS A 125 5.26 7.74 -40.40
C LYS A 125 4.39 8.59 -41.34
N ALA A 126 4.92 8.92 -42.51
CA ALA A 126 4.16 9.53 -43.59
C ALA A 126 4.68 9.01 -44.93
N SER A 127 3.79 8.86 -45.90
CA SER A 127 4.11 8.38 -47.25
C SER A 127 3.15 9.05 -48.25
N ILE A 128 3.69 9.64 -49.30
CA ILE A 128 2.93 10.25 -50.40
C ILE A 128 3.56 9.78 -51.72
N GLY A 129 2.71 9.39 -52.68
CA GLY A 129 3.15 9.04 -54.04
C GLY A 129 3.64 7.60 -54.25
N LEU A 130 3.77 6.78 -53.20
CA LEU A 130 4.27 5.39 -53.25
C LEU A 130 3.18 4.30 -53.34
N GLY A 131 1.89 4.68 -53.23
CA GLY A 131 0.77 3.73 -53.34
C GLY A 131 0.83 2.59 -52.32
N GLU A 132 0.54 1.36 -52.74
CA GLU A 132 0.56 0.19 -51.85
C GLU A 132 1.96 -0.31 -51.48
N HIS A 133 3.01 0.20 -52.12
CA HIS A 133 4.38 -0.29 -51.94
C HIS A 133 5.01 0.10 -50.60
N VAL A 134 4.52 1.18 -49.98
CA VAL A 134 4.99 1.67 -48.68
C VAL A 134 3.80 2.20 -47.90
N ARG A 135 3.43 1.50 -46.83
CA ARG A 135 2.29 1.82 -45.97
C ARG A 135 2.77 2.43 -44.65
N ILE A 136 1.95 3.28 -44.06
CA ILE A 136 2.21 3.82 -42.72
C ILE A 136 2.31 2.65 -41.73
N GLY A 137 3.36 2.62 -40.92
CA GLY A 137 3.66 1.55 -39.98
C GLY A 137 4.64 0.49 -40.49
N ASP A 138 4.97 0.47 -41.79
CA ASP A 138 5.97 -0.47 -42.33
C ASP A 138 7.33 -0.26 -41.65
N LYS A 139 8.00 -1.38 -41.32
CA LYS A 139 9.35 -1.37 -40.74
C LYS A 139 10.40 -1.52 -41.82
N ILE A 140 11.36 -0.59 -41.84
CA ILE A 140 12.50 -0.59 -42.75
C ILE A 140 13.76 -0.77 -41.91
N ASP A 141 14.47 -1.86 -42.14
CA ASP A 141 15.73 -2.17 -41.49
C ASP A 141 16.77 -1.05 -41.69
N PHE A 142 17.39 -0.60 -40.60
CA PHE A 142 18.31 0.53 -40.59
C PHE A 142 19.59 0.22 -41.39
N ASP A 143 20.17 -0.96 -41.18
CA ASP A 143 21.48 -1.34 -41.73
C ASP A 143 21.45 -1.53 -43.24
N THR A 144 20.33 -1.99 -43.79
CA THR A 144 20.12 -2.17 -45.23
C THR A 144 19.56 -0.92 -45.92
N SER A 145 19.09 0.07 -45.15
CA SER A 145 18.52 1.30 -45.69
C SER A 145 19.60 2.28 -46.16
N ILE A 146 19.33 2.92 -47.29
CA ILE A 146 20.11 4.06 -47.79
C ILE A 146 20.08 5.22 -46.80
N ALA A 147 18.99 5.37 -46.06
CA ALA A 147 18.81 6.49 -45.16
C ALA A 147 19.78 6.48 -43.97
N LYS A 148 20.44 5.34 -43.69
CA LYS A 148 21.48 5.25 -42.66
C LYS A 148 22.61 6.24 -42.88
N TYR A 149 22.97 6.54 -44.13
CA TYR A 149 24.06 7.47 -44.42
C TYR A 149 23.70 8.92 -44.05
N ALA A 150 22.43 9.32 -44.25
CA ALA A 150 21.95 10.62 -43.81
C ALA A 150 21.96 10.74 -42.28
N VAL A 151 21.64 9.65 -41.57
CA VAL A 151 21.70 9.60 -40.10
C VAL A 151 23.14 9.62 -39.59
N ILE A 152 24.01 8.73 -40.09
CA ILE A 152 25.40 8.58 -39.63
C ILE A 152 26.19 9.87 -39.88
N ASN A 153 26.05 10.46 -41.07
CA ASN A 153 26.79 11.66 -41.44
C ASN A 153 26.17 12.94 -40.86
N LYS A 154 24.92 12.87 -40.37
CA LYS A 154 24.13 14.01 -39.86
C LYS A 154 23.98 15.14 -40.88
N THR A 155 24.03 14.81 -42.17
CA THR A 155 23.95 15.76 -43.29
C THR A 155 22.98 15.27 -44.37
N PRO A 156 22.39 16.18 -45.17
CA PRO A 156 21.59 15.82 -46.33
C PRO A 156 22.38 14.96 -47.31
N LEU A 157 21.73 13.89 -47.76
CA LEU A 157 22.20 13.01 -48.81
C LEU A 157 21.45 13.33 -50.10
N VAL A 158 22.13 13.97 -51.03
CA VAL A 158 21.63 14.22 -52.38
C VAL A 158 22.29 13.23 -53.33
N VAL A 159 21.48 12.44 -54.05
CA VAL A 159 21.96 11.46 -55.03
C VAL A 159 21.42 11.83 -56.39
N GLN A 160 22.31 11.99 -57.36
CA GLN A 160 21.95 12.29 -58.75
C GLN A 160 21.55 11.03 -59.51
N ASP A 161 22.26 9.93 -59.30
CA ASP A 161 21.99 8.64 -59.94
C ASP A 161 22.38 7.50 -59.00
N ILE A 162 21.37 6.86 -58.40
CA ILE A 162 21.54 5.75 -57.46
C ILE A 162 22.31 4.56 -58.04
N GLU A 163 22.25 4.35 -59.37
CA GLU A 163 22.90 3.21 -60.02
C GLU A 163 24.39 3.44 -60.26
N LYS A 164 24.83 4.71 -60.23
CA LYS A 164 26.23 5.11 -60.39
C LYS A 164 26.90 5.46 -59.06
N ASP A 165 26.14 5.55 -57.98
CA ASP A 165 26.64 5.90 -56.67
C ASP A 165 27.33 4.70 -56.00
N SER A 166 28.62 4.87 -55.68
CA SER A 166 29.48 3.84 -55.11
C SER A 166 29.00 3.31 -53.75
N ARG A 167 28.10 4.04 -53.07
CA ARG A 167 27.57 3.66 -51.75
C ARG A 167 26.46 2.62 -51.83
N PHE A 168 25.77 2.48 -52.97
CA PHE A 168 24.50 1.74 -53.04
C PHE A 168 24.53 0.52 -53.94
N GLY A 169 25.35 0.52 -55.01
CA GLY A 169 25.63 -0.67 -55.83
C GLY A 169 24.41 -1.45 -56.33
N ARG A 170 23.22 -0.82 -56.39
CA ARG A 170 21.93 -1.47 -56.68
C ARG A 170 21.17 -0.71 -57.77
N ARG A 171 20.32 -1.43 -58.51
CA ARG A 171 19.41 -0.82 -59.50
C ARG A 171 18.35 0.03 -58.83
N ASN A 172 17.88 1.07 -59.54
CA ASN A 172 16.76 1.87 -59.07
C ASN A 172 15.49 1.00 -58.97
N ARG A 173 14.65 1.26 -57.95
CA ARG A 173 13.37 0.57 -57.83
C ARG A 173 12.29 1.38 -58.56
N PRO A 174 11.44 0.76 -59.40
CA PRO A 174 10.48 1.48 -60.23
C PRO A 174 9.52 2.40 -59.44
N GLN A 175 9.17 2.00 -58.21
CA GLN A 175 8.24 2.76 -57.37
C GLN A 175 8.73 4.15 -56.92
N TYR A 176 10.04 4.43 -56.97
CA TYR A 176 10.60 5.74 -56.60
C TYR A 176 10.79 6.69 -57.80
N GLY A 177 10.31 6.30 -58.98
CA GLY A 177 10.40 7.16 -60.17
C GLY A 177 11.83 7.29 -60.69
N THR A 178 12.42 8.47 -60.57
CA THR A 178 13.75 8.79 -61.11
C THR A 178 14.89 8.12 -60.34
N LYS A 179 16.10 8.16 -60.94
CA LYS A 179 17.33 7.67 -60.31
C LYS A 179 17.91 8.66 -59.29
N SER A 180 17.41 9.89 -59.25
CA SER A 180 17.81 10.93 -58.31
C SER A 180 16.88 10.95 -57.10
N PHE A 181 17.44 11.08 -55.90
CA PHE A 181 16.64 11.21 -54.68
C PHE A 181 17.37 12.07 -53.64
N VAL A 182 16.60 12.58 -52.70
CA VAL A 182 17.09 13.30 -51.53
C VAL A 182 16.72 12.52 -50.28
N CYS A 183 17.66 12.41 -49.36
CA CYS A 183 17.42 11.91 -48.03
C CYS A 183 17.98 12.90 -47.00
N MET A 184 17.12 13.47 -46.16
CA MET A 184 17.50 14.49 -45.19
C MET A 184 17.25 14.01 -43.76
N PRO A 185 18.19 14.17 -42.83
CA PRO A 185 17.96 13.84 -41.44
C PRO A 185 16.99 14.83 -40.80
N ILE A 186 16.05 14.31 -40.02
CA ILE A 186 15.17 15.09 -39.14
C ILE A 186 15.85 15.12 -37.77
N LYS A 187 16.40 16.28 -37.42
CA LYS A 187 17.29 16.45 -36.27
C LYS A 187 16.67 17.36 -35.22
N THR A 188 16.64 16.89 -33.97
CA THR A 188 16.38 17.73 -32.79
C THR A 188 17.69 18.27 -32.22
N SER A 189 17.59 19.10 -31.18
CA SER A 189 18.78 19.60 -30.46
C SER A 189 19.66 18.48 -29.89
N LYS A 190 19.09 17.29 -29.62
CA LYS A 190 19.74 16.17 -28.95
C LYS A 190 20.09 15.02 -29.88
N ASP A 191 19.22 14.68 -30.83
CA ASP A 191 19.34 13.45 -31.61
C ASP A 191 18.71 13.54 -33.01
N ILE A 192 18.99 12.57 -33.87
CA ILE A 192 18.26 12.39 -35.13
C ILE A 192 17.08 11.46 -34.86
N ILE A 193 15.87 11.97 -35.07
CA ILE A 193 14.62 11.26 -34.78
C ILE A 193 14.09 10.49 -35.98
N GLY A 194 14.56 10.83 -37.18
CA GLY A 194 14.16 10.21 -38.43
C GLY A 194 14.82 10.84 -39.64
N VAL A 195 14.26 10.55 -40.81
CA VAL A 195 14.74 10.96 -42.13
C VAL A 195 13.56 11.25 -43.04
N LEU A 196 13.66 12.33 -43.81
CA LEU A 196 12.80 12.63 -44.94
C LEU A 196 13.43 12.03 -46.21
N THR A 197 12.61 11.43 -47.06
CA THR A 197 13.02 10.96 -48.39
C THR A 197 12.13 11.60 -49.44
N LEU A 198 12.74 12.08 -50.53
CA LEU A 198 12.05 12.70 -51.66
C LEU A 198 12.60 12.16 -52.97
N SER A 199 11.71 12.00 -53.94
CA SER A 199 12.03 11.57 -55.30
C SER A 199 11.03 12.18 -56.29
N ARG A 200 11.47 12.36 -57.53
CA ARG A 200 10.63 12.87 -58.64
C ARG A 200 10.18 11.73 -59.54
N ARG A 201 9.06 11.90 -60.25
CA ARG A 201 8.62 11.00 -61.31
C ARG A 201 9.23 11.37 -62.67
N ASP A 202 9.53 12.65 -62.90
CA ASP A 202 10.07 13.15 -64.17
C ASP A 202 11.60 13.30 -64.20
N GLN A 203 12.23 12.85 -65.29
CA GLN A 203 13.70 12.71 -65.47
C GLN A 203 14.43 14.00 -65.89
N ILE A 204 13.73 15.12 -66.04
CA ILE A 204 14.30 16.32 -66.69
C ILE A 204 15.37 17.01 -65.82
N ARG A 205 15.30 16.94 -64.48
CA ARG A 205 16.24 17.61 -63.58
C ARG A 205 16.46 16.83 -62.27
N GLY A 206 17.71 16.49 -61.97
CA GLY A 206 18.13 15.93 -60.67
C GLY A 206 18.08 16.97 -59.55
N TYR A 207 18.24 16.53 -58.31
CA TYR A 207 18.24 17.44 -57.14
C TYR A 207 19.58 18.14 -56.99
N PHE A 208 19.59 19.45 -56.79
CA PHE A 208 20.78 20.23 -56.48
C PHE A 208 20.77 20.74 -55.04
N PRO A 209 21.92 21.13 -54.48
CA PRO A 209 21.99 21.70 -53.13
C PRO A 209 21.01 22.85 -52.89
N GLU A 210 20.76 23.68 -53.90
CA GLU A 210 19.83 24.82 -53.82
C GLU A 210 18.38 24.37 -53.65
N ASP A 211 18.02 23.18 -54.14
CA ASP A 211 16.67 22.63 -54.00
C ASP A 211 16.39 22.14 -52.57
N ILE A 212 17.44 21.85 -51.77
CA ILE A 212 17.31 21.31 -50.40
C ILE A 212 17.56 22.35 -49.29
N GLU A 213 18.19 23.48 -49.60
CA GLU A 213 18.42 24.57 -48.62
C GLU A 213 17.13 25.02 -47.91
N PRO A 214 15.98 25.21 -48.62
CA PRO A 214 14.73 25.59 -47.97
C PRO A 214 14.13 24.51 -47.07
N LEU A 215 14.54 23.24 -47.22
CA LEU A 215 14.05 22.12 -46.41
C LEU A 215 14.71 22.05 -45.04
N ILE A 216 15.93 22.57 -44.88
CA ILE A 216 16.65 22.56 -43.61
C ILE A 216 15.84 23.28 -42.51
N PRO A 217 15.39 24.55 -42.69
CA PRO A 217 14.56 25.22 -41.70
C PRO A 217 13.22 24.52 -41.46
N LEU A 218 12.58 24.00 -42.52
CA LEU A 218 11.31 23.26 -42.41
C LEU A 218 11.46 22.02 -41.51
N LEU A 219 12.46 21.18 -41.78
CA LEU A 219 12.71 19.94 -41.02
C LEU A 219 13.14 20.22 -39.59
N SER A 220 13.95 21.26 -39.37
CA SER A 220 14.34 21.67 -38.02
C SER A 220 13.12 22.13 -37.21
N ASN A 221 12.21 22.89 -37.81
CA ASN A 221 10.99 23.32 -37.15
C ASN A 221 10.03 22.15 -36.89
N ALA A 222 9.83 21.28 -37.87
CA ALA A 222 9.02 20.07 -37.74
C ALA A 222 9.53 19.15 -36.62
N ALA A 223 10.86 18.96 -36.52
CA ALA A 223 11.48 18.17 -35.47
C ALA A 223 11.21 18.75 -34.07
N PHE A 224 11.36 20.08 -33.94
CA PHE A 224 11.09 20.78 -32.68
C PHE A 224 9.62 20.70 -32.27
N THR A 225 8.70 20.98 -33.20
CA THR A 225 7.25 20.90 -32.96
C THR A 225 6.82 19.49 -32.60
N TYR A 226 7.34 18.47 -33.31
CA TYR A 226 7.11 17.07 -32.99
C TYR A 226 7.57 16.71 -31.57
N GLU A 227 8.78 17.13 -31.17
CA GLU A 227 9.31 16.87 -29.84
C GLU A 227 8.44 17.54 -28.76
N ASN A 228 8.02 18.80 -28.98
CA ASN A 228 7.14 19.51 -28.05
C ASN A 228 5.76 18.86 -27.91
N LEU A 229 5.08 18.54 -29.03
CA LEU A 229 3.77 17.88 -29.01
C LEU A 229 3.86 16.51 -28.33
N ARG A 230 4.93 15.76 -28.58
CA ARG A 230 5.19 14.49 -27.91
C ARG A 230 5.40 14.68 -26.40
N LEU A 231 6.22 15.65 -26.00
CA LEU A 231 6.48 15.94 -24.58
C LEU A 231 5.21 16.38 -23.85
N LEU A 232 4.37 17.20 -24.47
CA LEU A 232 3.07 17.59 -23.92
C LEU A 232 2.17 16.37 -23.69
N ARG A 233 2.03 15.49 -24.68
CA ARG A 233 1.26 14.23 -24.55
C ARG A 233 1.81 13.32 -23.45
N ASP A 234 3.13 13.17 -23.36
CA ASP A 234 3.76 12.35 -22.33
C ASP A 234 3.53 12.97 -20.93
N ASN A 235 3.55 14.30 -20.82
CA ASN A 235 3.28 15.01 -19.57
C ASN A 235 1.80 14.91 -19.16
N GLU A 236 0.85 15.06 -20.08
CA GLU A 236 -0.59 14.87 -19.82
C GLU A 236 -0.91 13.46 -19.31
N ARG A 237 -0.27 12.43 -19.90
CA ARG A 237 -0.37 11.04 -19.43
C ARG A 237 0.20 10.89 -18.02
N LEU A 238 1.39 11.45 -17.76
CA LEU A 238 2.02 11.42 -16.45
C LEU A 238 1.15 12.11 -15.39
N GLU A 239 0.59 13.28 -15.69
CA GLU A 239 -0.33 13.97 -14.79
C GLU A 239 -1.58 13.15 -14.50
N LYS A 240 -2.16 12.50 -15.52
CA LYS A 240 -3.31 11.58 -15.33
C LYS A 240 -2.93 10.46 -14.36
N HIS A 241 -1.73 9.88 -14.51
CA HIS A 241 -1.24 8.84 -13.60
C HIS A 241 -1.08 9.36 -12.16
N ILE A 242 -0.47 10.53 -11.98
CA ILE A 242 -0.26 11.15 -10.66
C ILE A 242 -1.61 11.46 -10.00
N ARG A 243 -2.58 12.01 -10.75
CA ARG A 243 -3.93 12.30 -10.24
C ARG A 243 -4.64 11.04 -9.77
N THR A 244 -4.57 9.95 -10.54
CA THR A 244 -5.17 8.66 -10.16
C THR A 244 -4.50 8.09 -8.92
N ILE A 245 -3.17 8.11 -8.83
CA ILE A 245 -2.45 7.68 -7.63
C ILE A 245 -2.86 8.52 -6.41
N GLY A 246 -2.94 9.84 -6.55
CA GLY A 246 -3.37 10.74 -5.48
C GLY A 246 -4.80 10.44 -4.99
N LYS A 247 -5.72 10.13 -5.89
CA LYS A 247 -7.07 9.71 -5.52
C LYS A 247 -7.11 8.33 -4.88
N ILE A 248 -6.31 7.36 -5.36
CA ILE A 248 -6.14 6.07 -4.69
C ILE A 248 -5.69 6.32 -3.25
N PHE A 249 -4.66 7.14 -3.01
CA PHE A 249 -4.25 7.48 -1.64
C PHE A 249 -5.36 8.16 -0.82
N LYS A 250 -6.19 9.01 -1.42
CA LYS A 250 -7.36 9.60 -0.75
C LYS A 250 -8.39 8.54 -0.35
N ILE A 251 -8.69 7.59 -1.25
CA ILE A 251 -9.54 6.42 -0.96
C ILE A 251 -8.93 5.59 0.16
N LEU A 252 -7.61 5.39 0.18
CA LEU A 252 -6.93 4.69 1.27
C LEU A 252 -7.00 5.45 2.59
N SER A 253 -6.95 6.78 2.58
CA SER A 253 -7.13 7.57 3.81
C SER A 253 -8.58 7.65 4.28
N SER A 254 -9.53 7.19 3.46
CA SER A 254 -10.94 7.16 3.84
C SER A 254 -11.24 6.04 4.84
N GLY A 255 -12.39 6.12 5.52
CA GLY A 255 -12.84 5.11 6.47
C GLY A 255 -13.42 3.83 5.84
N LEU A 256 -13.34 3.68 4.50
CA LEU A 256 -13.85 2.53 3.74
C LEU A 256 -13.13 1.24 4.14
N ARG A 257 -13.83 0.10 4.01
CA ARG A 257 -13.35 -1.23 4.43
C ARG A 257 -13.65 -2.30 3.38
N ASP A 258 -12.85 -3.36 3.38
CA ASP A 258 -13.12 -4.63 2.70
C ASP A 258 -13.51 -4.45 1.22
N SER A 259 -14.63 -5.02 0.80
CA SER A 259 -15.13 -4.94 -0.58
C SER A 259 -15.44 -3.52 -1.03
N GLU A 260 -15.87 -2.62 -0.13
CA GLU A 260 -16.19 -1.24 -0.53
C GLU A 260 -14.93 -0.46 -0.92
N LEU A 261 -13.84 -0.70 -0.19
CA LEU A 261 -12.52 -0.16 -0.52
C LEU A 261 -12.06 -0.68 -1.88
N ILE A 262 -12.07 -2.00 -2.08
CA ILE A 262 -11.59 -2.63 -3.32
C ILE A 262 -12.44 -2.19 -4.50
N HIS A 263 -13.77 -2.17 -4.37
CA HIS A 263 -14.68 -1.71 -5.41
C HIS A 263 -14.39 -0.27 -5.84
N THR A 264 -14.16 0.62 -4.86
CA THR A 264 -13.86 2.03 -5.14
C THR A 264 -12.49 2.17 -5.83
N LEU A 265 -11.50 1.38 -5.42
CA LEU A 265 -10.19 1.33 -6.07
C LEU A 265 -10.31 0.85 -7.52
N LEU A 266 -11.04 -0.23 -7.77
CA LEU A 266 -11.26 -0.76 -9.13
C LEU A 266 -11.97 0.26 -10.04
N ASN A 267 -12.97 0.98 -9.52
CA ASN A 267 -13.64 2.05 -10.27
C ASN A 267 -12.67 3.19 -10.64
N GLU A 268 -11.77 3.57 -9.74
CA GLU A 268 -10.78 4.62 -10.02
C GLU A 268 -9.73 4.15 -11.05
N LEU A 269 -9.38 2.86 -11.07
CA LEU A 269 -8.47 2.28 -12.07
C LEU A 269 -9.06 2.31 -13.48
N ARG A 270 -10.37 2.20 -13.62
CA ARG A 270 -11.09 2.23 -14.90
C ARG A 270 -10.87 3.53 -15.69
N ILE A 271 -10.46 4.61 -15.01
CA ILE A 271 -10.12 5.90 -15.63
C ILE A 271 -8.82 5.82 -16.45
N VAL A 272 -7.90 4.93 -16.07
CA VAL A 272 -6.56 4.86 -16.70
C VAL A 272 -6.29 3.52 -17.38
N VAL A 273 -6.94 2.46 -16.94
CA VAL A 273 -6.88 1.14 -17.57
C VAL A 273 -8.22 0.87 -18.22
N ASN A 274 -8.23 0.69 -19.55
CA ASN A 274 -9.42 0.30 -20.29
C ASN A 274 -9.65 -1.20 -20.11
N PHE A 275 -10.64 -1.59 -19.31
CA PHE A 275 -11.02 -2.98 -19.07
C PHE A 275 -12.54 -3.11 -19.00
N ASP A 276 -13.03 -4.28 -19.38
CA ASP A 276 -14.45 -4.65 -19.32
C ASP A 276 -14.79 -5.38 -18.02
N LEU A 277 -13.83 -6.14 -17.49
CA LEU A 277 -13.94 -6.88 -16.24
C LEU A 277 -12.63 -6.80 -15.44
N ALA A 278 -12.75 -6.51 -14.14
CA ALA A 278 -11.65 -6.56 -13.18
C ALA A 278 -12.01 -7.49 -12.03
N ILE A 279 -11.08 -8.35 -11.60
CA ILE A 279 -11.29 -9.35 -10.56
C ILE A 279 -10.15 -9.29 -9.54
N VAL A 280 -10.49 -9.34 -8.26
CA VAL A 280 -9.52 -9.43 -7.14
C VAL A 280 -9.74 -10.72 -6.38
N LEU A 281 -8.71 -11.56 -6.38
CA LEU A 281 -8.64 -12.84 -5.70
C LEU A 281 -7.56 -12.79 -4.62
N MET A 282 -7.89 -13.21 -3.41
CA MET A 282 -6.95 -13.27 -2.29
C MET A 282 -6.80 -14.71 -1.80
N ARG A 283 -5.61 -15.09 -1.36
CA ARG A 283 -5.34 -16.44 -0.83
C ARG A 283 -6.15 -16.68 0.43
N ASP A 284 -6.81 -17.84 0.53
CA ASP A 284 -7.46 -18.25 1.78
C ASP A 284 -6.39 -18.55 2.83
N GLU A 285 -6.55 -17.99 4.03
CA GLU A 285 -5.66 -18.24 5.17
C GLU A 285 -5.78 -19.67 5.70
N ASN A 286 -6.97 -20.27 5.58
CA ASN A 286 -7.24 -21.63 6.07
C ASN A 286 -6.87 -22.70 5.03
N HIS A 287 -6.93 -22.37 3.74
CA HIS A 287 -6.68 -23.28 2.63
C HIS A 287 -5.70 -22.65 1.63
N PRO A 288 -4.39 -22.86 1.80
CA PRO A 288 -3.37 -22.16 1.01
C PRO A 288 -3.44 -22.44 -0.51
N ASP A 289 -4.11 -23.51 -0.93
CA ASP A 289 -4.25 -23.92 -2.34
C ASP A 289 -5.53 -23.34 -2.98
N HIS A 290 -6.24 -22.49 -2.23
CA HIS A 290 -7.47 -21.83 -2.64
C HIS A 290 -7.34 -20.30 -2.67
N LEU A 291 -8.11 -19.69 -3.57
CA LEU A 291 -8.31 -18.25 -3.69
C LEU A 291 -9.77 -17.89 -3.46
N VAL A 292 -10.00 -16.88 -2.63
CA VAL A 292 -11.32 -16.30 -2.38
C VAL A 292 -11.53 -15.09 -3.28
N LEU A 293 -12.64 -15.11 -4.02
CA LEU A 293 -13.06 -13.95 -4.82
C LEU A 293 -13.51 -12.84 -3.87
N THR A 294 -12.66 -11.83 -3.71
CA THR A 294 -12.90 -10.74 -2.75
C THR A 294 -13.81 -9.69 -3.36
N ASP A 295 -13.53 -9.29 -4.60
CA ASP A 295 -14.37 -8.33 -5.33
C ASP A 295 -14.14 -8.38 -6.84
N PHE A 296 -15.06 -7.80 -7.61
CA PHE A 296 -14.96 -7.63 -9.05
C PHE A 296 -15.79 -6.43 -9.54
N ILE A 297 -15.46 -5.93 -10.73
CA ILE A 297 -16.24 -4.93 -11.48
C ILE A 297 -16.37 -5.39 -12.91
N GLY A 298 -17.59 -5.48 -13.41
CA GLY A 298 -17.91 -5.90 -14.78
C GLY A 298 -19.26 -6.60 -14.83
N ASP A 299 -19.79 -6.82 -16.02
CA ASP A 299 -21.06 -7.55 -16.20
C ASP A 299 -20.80 -9.06 -16.22
N THR A 300 -20.94 -9.70 -15.05
CA THR A 300 -20.79 -11.15 -14.91
C THR A 300 -21.81 -11.72 -13.94
N ALA A 301 -22.87 -12.34 -14.47
CA ALA A 301 -23.87 -13.06 -13.66
C ALA A 301 -23.31 -14.32 -12.97
N ARG A 302 -22.08 -14.74 -13.29
CA ARG A 302 -21.45 -15.98 -12.81
C ARG A 302 -20.59 -15.81 -11.57
N LEU A 303 -20.08 -14.61 -11.32
CA LEU A 303 -19.12 -14.36 -10.23
C LEU A 303 -19.86 -14.04 -8.93
N ILE A 304 -19.51 -14.76 -7.86
CA ILE A 304 -20.10 -14.59 -6.53
C ILE A 304 -18.99 -14.27 -5.53
N ARG A 305 -19.07 -13.09 -4.89
CA ARG A 305 -18.13 -12.67 -3.85
C ARG A 305 -18.11 -13.69 -2.70
N GLY A 306 -16.93 -14.03 -2.22
CA GLY A 306 -16.72 -14.99 -1.14
C GLY A 306 -16.56 -16.45 -1.60
N ASN A 307 -16.83 -16.78 -2.88
CA ASN A 307 -16.55 -18.12 -3.40
C ASN A 307 -15.04 -18.41 -3.39
N SER A 308 -14.71 -19.66 -3.09
CA SER A 308 -13.35 -20.18 -3.02
C SER A 308 -13.05 -21.07 -4.23
N TYR A 309 -11.88 -20.89 -4.85
CA TYR A 309 -11.47 -21.55 -6.08
C TYR A 309 -10.11 -22.21 -5.92
N PHE A 310 -10.00 -23.48 -6.30
CA PHE A 310 -8.73 -24.20 -6.35
C PHE A 310 -7.94 -23.80 -7.61
N TYR A 311 -6.65 -23.47 -7.47
CA TYR A 311 -5.90 -22.80 -8.54
C TYR A 311 -4.59 -23.47 -8.98
N ASP A 312 -4.15 -24.59 -8.37
CA ASP A 312 -2.81 -25.17 -8.62
C ASP A 312 -2.54 -25.56 -10.08
N ASP A 313 -3.56 -26.00 -10.80
CA ASP A 313 -3.50 -26.40 -12.22
C ASP A 313 -3.88 -25.27 -13.20
N SER A 314 -4.04 -24.05 -12.69
CA SER A 314 -4.56 -22.90 -13.43
C SER A 314 -3.44 -21.93 -13.86
N VAL A 315 -3.71 -21.04 -14.81
CA VAL A 315 -2.76 -19.97 -15.19
C VAL A 315 -2.43 -19.03 -14.02
N ILE A 316 -3.30 -18.98 -13.01
CA ILE A 316 -3.10 -18.26 -11.75
C ILE A 316 -1.90 -18.85 -10.99
N ALA A 317 -1.76 -20.19 -10.93
CA ALA A 317 -0.61 -20.81 -10.26
C ALA A 317 0.72 -20.45 -10.93
N ALA A 318 0.74 -20.26 -12.25
CA ALA A 318 1.92 -19.77 -12.95
C ALA A 318 2.33 -18.37 -12.47
N VAL A 319 1.37 -17.47 -12.23
CA VAL A 319 1.61 -16.12 -11.71
C VAL A 319 2.13 -16.17 -10.26
N PHE A 320 1.58 -17.05 -9.42
CA PHE A 320 2.08 -17.28 -8.06
C PHE A 320 3.53 -17.78 -8.05
N LYS A 321 3.85 -18.75 -8.92
CA LYS A 321 5.19 -19.35 -9.04
C LYS A 321 6.22 -18.37 -9.62
N GLN A 322 5.86 -17.67 -10.70
CA GLN A 322 6.77 -16.75 -11.41
C GLN A 322 6.90 -15.38 -10.72
N ARG A 323 5.91 -14.98 -9.91
CA ARG A 323 5.82 -13.65 -9.27
C ARG A 323 5.89 -12.50 -10.28
N SER A 324 5.37 -12.73 -11.49
CA SER A 324 5.36 -11.78 -12.59
C SER A 324 4.01 -11.77 -13.28
N SER A 325 3.66 -10.63 -13.86
CA SER A 325 2.40 -10.48 -14.59
C SER A 325 2.39 -11.33 -15.86
N LEU A 326 1.28 -12.03 -16.08
CA LEU A 326 1.04 -12.87 -17.25
C LEU A 326 -0.03 -12.21 -18.12
N MET A 327 0.21 -12.13 -19.43
CA MET A 327 -0.74 -11.60 -20.40
C MET A 327 -1.16 -12.72 -21.34
N ILE A 328 -2.47 -12.84 -21.55
CA ILE A 328 -3.09 -13.88 -22.35
C ILE A 328 -3.90 -13.18 -23.44
N SER A 329 -3.51 -13.38 -24.70
CA SER A 329 -4.19 -12.79 -25.86
C SER A 329 -5.08 -13.77 -26.61
N ASP A 330 -5.08 -15.04 -26.20
CA ASP A 330 -5.94 -16.10 -26.73
C ASP A 330 -6.63 -16.84 -25.59
N ILE A 331 -7.94 -16.62 -25.42
CA ILE A 331 -8.74 -17.24 -24.36
C ILE A 331 -8.98 -18.72 -24.63
N ALA A 332 -8.91 -19.18 -25.89
CA ALA A 332 -9.01 -20.59 -26.19
C ALA A 332 -7.84 -21.40 -25.60
N ALA A 333 -6.74 -20.74 -25.24
CA ALA A 333 -5.62 -21.34 -24.52
C ALA A 333 -5.92 -21.64 -23.04
N LEU A 334 -7.03 -21.15 -22.46
CA LEU A 334 -7.43 -21.47 -21.10
C LEU A 334 -8.00 -22.90 -21.04
N VAL A 335 -7.22 -23.82 -20.46
CA VAL A 335 -7.58 -25.25 -20.37
C VAL A 335 -8.37 -25.54 -19.09
N CYS A 336 -7.93 -24.99 -17.95
CA CYS A 336 -8.48 -25.25 -16.62
C CYS A 336 -9.91 -24.69 -16.46
N ASP A 337 -10.79 -25.43 -15.79
CA ASP A 337 -12.18 -25.02 -15.57
C ASP A 337 -12.27 -23.79 -14.65
N THR A 338 -11.41 -23.70 -13.63
CA THR A 338 -11.29 -22.50 -12.77
C THR A 338 -10.99 -21.24 -13.59
N ASP A 339 -10.09 -21.34 -14.57
CA ASP A 339 -9.73 -20.21 -15.42
C ASP A 339 -10.88 -19.79 -16.33
N LYS A 340 -11.63 -20.77 -16.87
CA LYS A 340 -12.80 -20.49 -17.70
C LYS A 340 -13.93 -19.85 -16.89
N GLU A 341 -14.16 -20.34 -15.68
CA GLU A 341 -15.18 -19.80 -14.79
C GLU A 341 -14.88 -18.35 -14.39
N LEU A 342 -13.63 -18.07 -14.01
CA LEU A 342 -13.21 -16.75 -13.54
C LEU A 342 -12.96 -15.76 -14.68
N LEU A 343 -12.32 -16.17 -15.78
CA LEU A 343 -11.74 -15.27 -16.77
C LEU A 343 -12.41 -15.32 -18.15
N ALA A 344 -13.12 -16.40 -18.50
CA ALA A 344 -13.74 -16.57 -19.82
C ALA A 344 -15.19 -16.05 -19.86
N ALA A 345 -15.35 -14.72 -19.74
CA ALA A 345 -16.63 -14.05 -19.96
C ALA A 345 -16.91 -13.79 -21.46
N PRO A 346 -18.19 -13.74 -21.90
CA PRO A 346 -18.53 -13.43 -23.28
C PRO A 346 -17.96 -12.09 -23.74
N GLY A 347 -17.30 -12.08 -24.90
CA GLY A 347 -16.77 -10.85 -25.51
C GLY A 347 -15.36 -10.47 -25.07
N ILE A 348 -14.80 -11.08 -24.03
CA ILE A 348 -13.39 -10.89 -23.65
C ILE A 348 -12.49 -11.50 -24.74
N LYS A 349 -11.34 -10.88 -25.00
CA LYS A 349 -10.30 -11.36 -25.93
C LYS A 349 -8.88 -11.30 -25.36
N ALA A 350 -8.64 -10.44 -24.37
CA ALA A 350 -7.34 -10.28 -23.73
C ALA A 350 -7.47 -10.20 -22.21
N ILE A 351 -6.52 -10.80 -21.50
CA ILE A 351 -6.45 -10.86 -20.04
C ILE A 351 -5.03 -10.50 -19.60
N ILE A 352 -4.91 -9.72 -18.53
CA ILE A 352 -3.66 -9.54 -17.80
C ILE A 352 -3.88 -9.90 -16.32
N LEU A 353 -3.06 -10.84 -15.85
CA LEU A 353 -3.00 -11.29 -14.46
C LEU A 353 -1.76 -10.68 -13.83
N THR A 354 -1.92 -10.02 -12.68
CA THR A 354 -0.83 -9.34 -11.98
C THR A 354 -0.85 -9.73 -10.50
N PRO A 355 0.28 -10.16 -9.94
CA PRO A 355 0.33 -10.66 -8.57
C PRO A 355 0.23 -9.50 -7.57
N LEU A 356 -0.61 -9.67 -6.56
CA LEU A 356 -0.65 -8.80 -5.39
C LEU A 356 0.40 -9.30 -4.39
N CYS A 357 1.55 -8.64 -4.40
CA CYS A 357 2.71 -9.02 -3.60
C CYS A 357 2.95 -8.04 -2.43
N THR A 358 3.23 -8.59 -1.26
CA THR A 358 3.89 -7.86 -0.16
C THR A 358 5.07 -8.66 0.35
N ASP A 359 6.19 -7.98 0.59
CA ASP A 359 7.42 -8.57 1.15
C ASP A 359 7.92 -9.78 0.35
N GLY A 360 7.66 -9.76 -0.97
CA GLY A 360 8.04 -10.82 -1.91
C GLY A 360 7.11 -12.04 -1.89
N ILE A 361 6.05 -12.04 -1.08
CA ILE A 361 5.05 -13.11 -1.01
C ILE A 361 3.81 -12.68 -1.80
N VAL A 362 3.36 -13.54 -2.72
CA VAL A 362 2.11 -13.34 -3.45
C VAL A 362 0.96 -13.71 -2.52
N LYS A 363 0.11 -12.74 -2.16
CA LYS A 363 -1.08 -12.93 -1.33
C LYS A 363 -2.37 -12.99 -2.13
N GLY A 364 -2.32 -12.68 -3.42
CA GLY A 364 -3.49 -12.66 -4.29
C GLY A 364 -3.13 -12.31 -5.72
N ILE A 365 -4.16 -12.18 -6.55
CA ILE A 365 -4.07 -11.76 -7.95
C ILE A 365 -5.13 -10.70 -8.23
N LEU A 366 -4.72 -9.71 -9.02
CA LEU A 366 -5.61 -8.80 -9.70
C LEU A 366 -5.63 -9.17 -11.19
N ALA A 367 -6.81 -9.35 -11.76
CA ALA A 367 -7.00 -9.66 -13.17
C ALA A 367 -7.75 -8.53 -13.87
N PHE A 368 -7.29 -8.11 -15.04
CA PHE A 368 -8.04 -7.25 -15.95
C PHE A 368 -8.32 -7.97 -17.26
N CYS A 369 -9.55 -7.85 -17.74
CA CYS A 369 -10.05 -8.50 -18.94
C CYS A 369 -10.63 -7.44 -19.88
N SER A 370 -10.39 -7.59 -21.19
CA SER A 370 -10.90 -6.69 -22.22
C SER A 370 -11.30 -7.45 -23.48
N GLY A 371 -12.30 -6.97 -24.22
CA GLY A 371 -12.71 -7.45 -25.52
C GLY A 371 -11.81 -7.04 -26.69
N GLU A 372 -10.75 -6.26 -26.44
CA GLU A 372 -9.75 -5.89 -27.44
C GLU A 372 -8.54 -6.85 -27.39
N THR A 373 -8.15 -7.45 -28.53
CA THR A 373 -7.08 -8.46 -28.62
C THR A 373 -5.70 -7.96 -28.17
N HIS A 374 -5.41 -6.68 -28.40
CA HIS A 374 -4.14 -6.05 -28.04
C HIS A 374 -4.28 -5.11 -26.83
N ALA A 375 -5.31 -5.34 -26.00
CA ALA A 375 -5.46 -4.63 -24.75
C ALA A 375 -4.21 -4.83 -23.86
N PHE A 376 -3.95 -3.84 -23.01
CA PHE A 376 -2.92 -3.88 -21.98
C PHE A 376 -1.45 -3.86 -22.44
N VAL A 377 -1.13 -4.02 -23.74
CA VAL A 377 0.27 -3.98 -24.22
C VAL A 377 0.98 -2.68 -23.82
N GLN A 378 0.33 -1.52 -24.04
CA GLN A 378 0.90 -0.21 -23.70
C GLN A 378 0.76 0.13 -22.20
N SER A 379 -0.23 -0.43 -21.51
CA SER A 379 -0.51 -0.14 -20.10
C SER A 379 0.06 -1.18 -19.12
N LYS A 380 0.71 -2.24 -19.58
CA LYS A 380 1.29 -3.32 -18.74
C LYS A 380 2.14 -2.78 -17.60
N ALA A 381 3.15 -1.96 -17.92
CA ALA A 381 4.05 -1.39 -16.93
C ALA A 381 3.32 -0.49 -15.91
N MET A 382 2.21 0.14 -16.32
CA MET A 382 1.38 0.92 -15.42
C MET A 382 0.53 0.02 -14.52
N ILE A 383 -0.11 -1.00 -15.08
CA ILE A 383 -0.91 -1.99 -14.34
C ILE A 383 -0.06 -2.63 -13.24
N GLU A 384 1.19 -3.01 -13.55
CA GLU A 384 2.14 -3.54 -12.57
C GLU A 384 2.43 -2.56 -11.43
N ARG A 385 2.62 -1.28 -11.73
CA ARG A 385 2.83 -0.24 -10.70
C ARG A 385 1.60 -0.02 -9.83
N LEU A 386 0.42 0.05 -10.44
CA LEU A 386 -0.84 0.22 -9.71
C LEU A 386 -1.17 -1.01 -8.85
N SER A 387 -0.86 -2.21 -9.35
CA SER A 387 -1.05 -3.46 -8.60
C SER A 387 -0.26 -3.47 -7.30
N LYS A 388 0.96 -2.92 -7.30
CA LYS A 388 1.76 -2.77 -6.06
C LYS A 388 1.07 -1.83 -5.06
N VAL A 389 0.52 -0.71 -5.54
CA VAL A 389 -0.21 0.23 -4.68
C VAL A 389 -1.47 -0.42 -4.10
N ILE A 390 -2.20 -1.20 -4.91
CA ILE A 390 -3.41 -1.93 -4.49
C ILE A 390 -3.07 -3.06 -3.52
N SER A 391 -1.97 -3.78 -3.74
CA SER A 391 -1.51 -4.82 -2.81
C SER A 391 -1.22 -4.25 -1.43
N LEU A 392 -0.47 -3.15 -1.37
CA LEU A 392 -0.19 -2.43 -0.12
C LEU A 392 -1.47 -1.91 0.54
N ALA A 393 -2.42 -1.43 -0.27
CA ALA A 393 -3.72 -0.96 0.20
C ALA A 393 -4.55 -2.03 0.90
N ILE A 394 -4.70 -3.18 0.25
CA ILE A 394 -5.49 -4.32 0.74
C ILE A 394 -4.87 -4.86 2.02
N GLU A 395 -3.56 -5.06 2.04
CA GLU A 395 -2.89 -5.58 3.23
C GLU A 395 -2.96 -4.62 4.42
N ARG A 396 -2.79 -3.32 4.19
CA ARG A 396 -2.94 -2.33 5.26
C ARG A 396 -4.35 -2.38 5.85
N ASP A 397 -5.38 -2.55 5.03
CA ASP A 397 -6.75 -2.70 5.50
C ASP A 397 -6.94 -3.98 6.31
N HIS A 398 -6.43 -5.11 5.80
CA HIS A 398 -6.44 -6.39 6.50
C HIS A 398 -5.72 -6.35 7.86
N LEU A 399 -4.51 -5.76 7.91
CA LEU A 399 -3.76 -5.54 9.15
C LEU A 399 -4.54 -4.66 10.13
N ARG A 400 -5.18 -3.60 9.63
CA ARG A 400 -5.99 -2.70 10.46
C ARG A 400 -7.20 -3.42 11.05
N SER A 401 -7.91 -4.23 10.26
CA SER A 401 -9.02 -5.07 10.73
C SER A 401 -8.54 -6.07 11.79
N SER A 402 -7.41 -6.73 11.57
CA SER A 402 -6.82 -7.66 12.54
C SER A 402 -6.45 -6.98 13.85
N VAL A 403 -5.83 -5.79 13.79
CA VAL A 403 -5.52 -4.97 14.98
C VAL A 403 -6.79 -4.54 15.69
N PHE A 404 -7.84 -4.15 14.97
CA PHE A 404 -9.11 -3.74 15.57
C PHE A 404 -9.80 -4.92 16.28
N LYS A 405 -9.81 -6.10 15.66
CA LYS A 405 -10.33 -7.33 16.26
C LYS A 405 -9.56 -7.68 17.55
N ARG A 406 -8.23 -7.67 17.50
CA ARG A 406 -7.40 -7.93 18.69
C ARG A 406 -7.59 -6.90 19.79
N LYS A 407 -7.80 -5.63 19.43
CA LYS A 407 -8.14 -4.58 20.39
C LYS A 407 -9.47 -4.85 21.09
N GLN A 408 -10.50 -5.26 20.35
CA GLN A 408 -11.81 -5.60 20.90
C GLN A 408 -11.73 -6.78 21.89
N GLU A 409 -10.95 -7.81 21.55
CA GLU A 409 -10.67 -8.94 22.45
C GLU A 409 -10.00 -8.46 23.75
N LEU A 410 -8.93 -7.66 23.64
CA LEU A 410 -8.20 -7.13 24.80
C LEU A 410 -9.05 -6.18 25.66
N ASP A 411 -9.88 -5.33 25.04
CA ASP A 411 -10.79 -4.45 25.76
C ASP A 411 -11.81 -5.25 26.58
N SER A 412 -12.30 -6.37 26.03
CA SER A 412 -13.22 -7.28 26.71
C SER A 412 -12.54 -7.98 27.90
N ILE A 413 -11.33 -8.50 27.72
CA ILE A 413 -10.52 -9.08 28.81
C ILE A 413 -10.29 -8.04 29.92
N ARG A 414 -9.92 -6.81 29.54
CA ARG A 414 -9.69 -5.72 30.50
C ARG A 414 -10.96 -5.35 31.27
N GLN A 415 -12.12 -5.37 30.62
CA GLN A 415 -13.41 -5.11 31.27
C GLN A 415 -13.74 -6.20 32.31
N ILE A 416 -13.53 -7.47 31.94
CA ILE A 416 -13.68 -8.61 32.87
C ILE A 416 -12.74 -8.46 34.06
N GLY A 417 -11.44 -8.23 33.81
CA GLY A 417 -10.45 -8.04 34.86
C GLY A 417 -10.79 -6.89 35.82
N ARG A 418 -11.31 -5.76 35.30
CA ARG A 418 -11.75 -4.62 36.13
C ARG A 418 -12.96 -4.97 36.99
N ALA A 419 -13.99 -5.60 36.40
CA ALA A 419 -15.20 -5.99 37.13
C ALA A 419 -14.90 -6.98 38.26
N LEU A 420 -14.00 -7.93 37.99
CA LEU A 420 -13.50 -8.91 38.95
C LEU A 420 -12.65 -8.28 40.06
N ALA A 421 -11.80 -7.30 39.73
CA ALA A 421 -10.96 -6.63 40.71
C ALA A 421 -11.74 -5.67 41.64
N SER A 422 -12.82 -5.04 41.16
CA SER A 422 -13.58 -4.05 41.95
C SER A 422 -14.60 -4.64 42.91
N SER A 423 -14.91 -5.94 42.81
CA SER A 423 -16.12 -6.51 43.40
C SER A 423 -15.81 -7.58 44.43
N THR A 424 -15.42 -7.15 45.63
CA THR A 424 -15.10 -8.06 46.74
C THR A 424 -16.35 -8.65 47.42
N PHE A 425 -17.51 -7.99 47.32
CA PHE A 425 -18.72 -8.35 48.06
C PHE A 425 -19.77 -9.15 47.26
N ASP A 426 -19.84 -8.94 45.94
CA ASP A 426 -20.85 -9.53 45.05
C ASP A 426 -20.21 -10.51 44.03
N LEU A 427 -19.30 -11.37 44.50
CA LEU A 427 -18.55 -12.32 43.66
C LEU A 427 -19.46 -13.14 42.74
N GLU A 428 -20.61 -13.61 43.25
CA GLU A 428 -21.55 -14.43 42.50
C GLU A 428 -22.13 -13.69 41.28
N LYS A 429 -22.56 -12.43 41.46
CA LYS A 429 -23.08 -11.59 40.35
C LYS A 429 -21.99 -11.27 39.33
N VAL A 430 -20.75 -11.05 39.78
CA VAL A 430 -19.65 -10.72 38.86
C VAL A 430 -19.19 -11.94 38.08
N LEU A 431 -19.14 -13.11 38.69
CA LEU A 431 -18.84 -14.35 37.99
C LEU A 431 -19.95 -14.70 36.99
N ASP A 432 -21.22 -14.44 37.31
CA ASP A 432 -22.36 -14.62 36.39
C ASP A 432 -22.21 -13.71 35.15
N TYR A 433 -21.98 -12.42 35.36
CA TYR A 433 -21.68 -11.46 34.28
C TYR A 433 -20.43 -11.86 33.46
N THR A 434 -19.41 -12.41 34.12
CA THR A 434 -18.18 -12.87 33.46
C THR A 434 -18.45 -14.08 32.56
N LEU A 435 -19.28 -15.03 33.00
CA LEU A 435 -19.67 -16.19 32.20
C LEU A 435 -20.53 -15.79 30.99
N ASP A 436 -21.41 -14.81 31.13
CA ASP A 436 -22.14 -14.25 30.00
C ASP A 436 -21.21 -13.59 28.97
N MET A 437 -20.17 -12.87 29.42
CA MET A 437 -19.15 -12.35 28.51
C MET A 437 -18.34 -13.45 27.83
N ILE A 438 -17.97 -14.51 28.57
CA ILE A 438 -17.26 -15.68 28.02
C ILE A 438 -18.12 -16.34 26.95
N ARG A 439 -19.43 -16.52 27.18
CA ARG A 439 -20.36 -17.07 26.19
C ARG A 439 -20.29 -16.31 24.85
N ILE A 440 -20.33 -14.98 24.90
CA ILE A 440 -20.30 -14.13 23.71
C ILE A 440 -18.92 -14.19 23.03
N MET A 441 -17.83 -14.08 23.78
CA MET A 441 -16.47 -14.05 23.22
C MET A 441 -16.05 -15.40 22.62
N MET A 442 -16.40 -16.50 23.28
CA MET A 442 -16.05 -17.85 22.85
C MET A 442 -17.02 -18.41 21.82
N ASN A 443 -18.13 -17.70 21.56
CA ASN A 443 -19.24 -18.11 20.71
C ASN A 443 -19.66 -19.57 20.98
N ALA A 444 -19.86 -19.90 22.26
CA ALA A 444 -20.13 -21.26 22.72
C ALA A 444 -21.62 -21.45 23.09
N GLU A 445 -22.13 -22.66 22.89
CA GLU A 445 -23.52 -23.01 23.19
C GLU A 445 -23.77 -23.02 24.71
N ALA A 446 -22.84 -23.60 25.48
CA ALA A 446 -22.92 -23.73 26.93
C ALA A 446 -21.54 -23.58 27.60
N GLY A 447 -21.53 -23.43 28.91
CA GLY A 447 -20.30 -23.36 29.68
C GLY A 447 -20.53 -23.50 31.18
N THR A 448 -19.47 -23.84 31.89
CA THR A 448 -19.50 -24.13 33.33
C THR A 448 -18.22 -23.69 34.01
N LEU A 449 -18.38 -23.07 35.17
CA LEU A 449 -17.30 -22.79 36.12
C LEU A 449 -17.43 -23.78 37.29
N TYR A 450 -16.39 -24.57 37.49
CA TYR A 450 -16.26 -25.50 38.60
C TYR A 450 -15.27 -24.97 39.64
N LEU A 451 -15.57 -25.18 40.93
CA LEU A 451 -14.66 -24.88 42.03
C LEU A 451 -14.24 -26.17 42.74
N THR A 452 -12.97 -26.25 43.11
CA THR A 452 -12.43 -27.43 43.82
C THR A 452 -12.70 -27.32 45.32
N ARG A 453 -13.24 -28.38 45.93
CA ARG A 453 -13.37 -28.56 47.39
C ARG A 453 -13.07 -30.02 47.75
N ASP A 454 -12.15 -30.27 48.67
CA ASP A 454 -11.86 -31.60 49.23
C ASP A 454 -11.74 -32.74 48.19
N ASN A 455 -10.95 -32.51 47.12
CA ASN A 455 -10.72 -33.45 46.00
C ASN A 455 -11.95 -33.77 45.13
N VAL A 456 -12.95 -32.89 45.17
CA VAL A 456 -14.15 -32.89 44.34
C VAL A 456 -14.24 -31.54 43.64
N ILE A 457 -14.75 -31.50 42.41
CA ILE A 457 -15.13 -30.25 41.76
C ILE A 457 -16.65 -30.11 41.79
N GLU A 458 -17.11 -28.94 42.21
CA GLU A 458 -18.52 -28.59 42.34
C GLU A 458 -18.86 -27.49 41.35
N THR A 459 -20.03 -27.59 40.73
CA THR A 459 -20.54 -26.53 39.84
C THR A 459 -20.77 -25.27 40.67
N ALA A 460 -20.11 -24.18 40.30
CA ALA A 460 -20.32 -22.88 40.93
C ALA A 460 -21.33 -22.05 40.11
N LEU A 461 -21.16 -22.02 38.79
CA LEU A 461 -22.04 -21.33 37.86
C LEU A 461 -22.03 -22.02 36.49
N SER A 462 -23.12 -21.89 35.75
CA SER A 462 -23.25 -22.43 34.39
C SER A 462 -24.23 -21.60 33.58
N PHE A 463 -24.06 -21.58 32.26
CA PHE A 463 -25.04 -20.99 31.33
C PHE A 463 -25.49 -22.02 30.29
N ASN A 464 -26.77 -21.96 29.92
CA ASN A 464 -27.42 -22.83 28.93
C ASN A 464 -27.33 -24.35 29.20
N ILE A 465 -27.11 -24.75 30.46
CA ILE A 465 -27.20 -26.14 30.91
C ILE A 465 -28.48 -26.26 31.76
N MET A 466 -29.49 -26.97 31.27
CA MET A 466 -30.82 -27.06 31.92
C MET A 466 -31.08 -28.45 32.49
N GLY A 467 -31.30 -28.59 33.81
CA GLY A 467 -31.61 -29.89 34.43
C GLY A 467 -32.31 -29.76 35.78
N LYS A 468 -32.74 -30.88 36.38
CA LYS A 468 -33.53 -30.90 37.64
C LYS A 468 -32.77 -30.41 38.90
N ALA A 469 -31.46 -30.18 38.81
CA ALA A 469 -30.67 -29.45 39.81
C ALA A 469 -29.27 -29.11 39.24
N PRO A 470 -29.09 -28.01 38.49
CA PRO A 470 -27.77 -27.58 38.03
C PRO A 470 -26.85 -27.18 39.19
N ASP A 471 -27.44 -26.75 40.32
CA ASP A 471 -26.76 -25.99 41.36
C ASP A 471 -25.77 -26.77 42.23
N LYS A 472 -25.66 -28.11 42.11
CA LYS A 472 -24.78 -28.91 42.98
C LYS A 472 -24.24 -30.18 42.32
N PHE A 473 -24.01 -30.19 41.00
CA PHE A 473 -23.32 -31.35 40.42
C PHE A 473 -21.87 -31.42 40.95
N ARG A 474 -21.48 -32.60 41.42
CA ARG A 474 -20.19 -32.87 42.04
C ARG A 474 -19.52 -34.04 41.33
N MET A 475 -18.27 -33.87 40.92
CA MET A 475 -17.47 -34.95 40.35
C MET A 475 -16.10 -35.03 41.01
N LYS A 476 -15.53 -36.22 41.07
CA LYS A 476 -14.18 -36.40 41.63
C LYS A 476 -13.13 -35.81 40.69
N MET A 477 -12.03 -35.33 41.25
CA MET A 477 -10.83 -35.05 40.45
C MET A 477 -10.46 -36.29 39.61
N GLY A 478 -10.14 -36.08 38.33
CA GLY A 478 -9.86 -37.12 37.34
C GLY A 478 -11.10 -37.73 36.65
N GLN A 479 -12.32 -37.41 37.08
CA GLN A 479 -13.55 -37.91 36.48
C GLN A 479 -14.16 -36.90 35.51
N GLY A 480 -14.46 -37.33 34.28
CA GLY A 480 -14.91 -36.40 33.24
C GLY A 480 -13.79 -35.49 32.71
N ILE A 481 -14.11 -34.70 31.69
CA ILE A 481 -13.15 -33.78 31.05
C ILE A 481 -12.70 -32.71 32.06
N ALA A 482 -13.66 -32.06 32.74
CA ALA A 482 -13.36 -31.05 33.75
C ALA A 482 -12.58 -31.63 34.94
N GLY A 483 -12.90 -32.85 35.41
CA GLY A 483 -12.15 -33.50 36.48
C GLY A 483 -10.73 -33.86 36.04
N HIS A 484 -10.52 -34.29 34.80
CA HIS A 484 -9.20 -34.57 34.25
C HIS A 484 -8.32 -33.31 34.23
N VAL A 485 -8.84 -32.20 33.70
CA VAL A 485 -8.17 -30.89 33.73
C VAL A 485 -7.90 -30.44 35.16
N ALA A 486 -8.84 -30.65 36.08
CA ALA A 486 -8.66 -30.28 37.47
C ALA A 486 -7.54 -31.07 38.17
N ALA A 487 -7.36 -32.34 37.80
CA ALA A 487 -6.32 -33.21 38.36
C ALA A 487 -4.94 -32.99 37.72
N GLY A 488 -4.91 -32.74 36.40
CA GLY A 488 -3.67 -32.54 35.65
C GLY A 488 -3.12 -31.12 35.68
N GLY A 489 -4.01 -30.12 35.79
CA GLY A 489 -3.61 -28.71 35.71
C GLY A 489 -3.22 -28.26 34.30
N GLU A 490 -3.63 -29.00 33.27
CA GLU A 490 -3.35 -28.72 31.86
C GLU A 490 -4.67 -28.50 31.10
N ALA A 491 -4.67 -27.52 30.19
CA ALA A 491 -5.82 -27.23 29.33
C ALA A 491 -6.00 -28.31 28.27
N VAL A 492 -7.25 -28.52 27.82
CA VAL A 492 -7.56 -29.51 26.78
C VAL A 492 -8.62 -28.98 25.82
N ILE A 493 -8.35 -29.15 24.52
CA ILE A 493 -9.31 -29.00 23.43
C ILE A 493 -9.75 -30.39 22.96
N ILE A 494 -11.06 -30.63 22.92
CA ILE A 494 -11.65 -31.90 22.47
C ILE A 494 -12.64 -31.59 21.35
N ALA A 495 -12.32 -32.05 20.14
CA ALA A 495 -13.15 -31.86 18.95
C ALA A 495 -14.39 -32.78 18.93
N ASP A 496 -14.24 -34.02 19.41
CA ASP A 496 -15.34 -34.96 19.61
C ASP A 496 -15.32 -35.46 21.06
N ALA A 497 -16.26 -34.94 21.86
CA ALA A 497 -16.38 -35.27 23.26
C ALA A 497 -16.70 -36.74 23.46
N LYS A 498 -17.54 -37.36 22.63
CA LYS A 498 -17.97 -38.75 22.81
C LYS A 498 -16.87 -39.76 22.48
N ALA A 499 -15.91 -39.35 21.64
CA ALA A 499 -14.70 -40.14 21.34
C ALA A 499 -13.61 -40.02 22.42
N SER A 500 -13.72 -39.07 23.36
CA SER A 500 -12.71 -38.86 24.40
C SER A 500 -12.77 -39.93 25.49
N ALA A 501 -11.61 -40.44 25.90
CA ALA A 501 -11.48 -41.35 27.04
C ALA A 501 -11.90 -40.71 28.38
N HIS A 502 -11.95 -39.37 28.42
CA HIS A 502 -12.36 -38.60 29.60
C HIS A 502 -13.83 -38.15 29.53
N PHE A 503 -14.60 -38.61 28.56
CA PHE A 503 -16.03 -38.31 28.49
C PHE A 503 -16.79 -38.96 29.65
N TYR A 504 -17.68 -38.22 30.29
CA TYR A 504 -18.52 -38.75 31.37
C TYR A 504 -20.01 -38.61 31.00
N PRO A 505 -20.60 -39.65 30.38
CA PRO A 505 -21.95 -39.57 29.79
C PRO A 505 -23.08 -39.27 30.78
N ASP A 506 -22.86 -39.52 32.07
CA ASP A 506 -23.91 -39.32 33.08
C ASP A 506 -24.23 -37.83 33.28
N ILE A 507 -23.29 -36.92 32.96
CA ILE A 507 -23.54 -35.48 32.94
C ILE A 507 -24.59 -35.13 31.88
N ASP A 508 -24.39 -35.58 30.63
CA ASP A 508 -25.31 -35.35 29.52
C ASP A 508 -26.69 -35.98 29.79
N LYS A 509 -26.73 -37.16 30.42
CA LYS A 509 -28.01 -37.81 30.80
C LYS A 509 -28.79 -37.03 31.86
N GLU A 510 -28.11 -36.49 32.87
CA GLU A 510 -28.75 -35.75 33.96
C GLU A 510 -29.14 -34.31 33.54
N THR A 511 -28.34 -33.70 32.67
CA THR A 511 -28.54 -32.33 32.15
C THR A 511 -29.34 -32.29 30.86
N GLY A 512 -29.55 -33.41 30.17
CA GLY A 512 -30.19 -33.44 28.85
C GLY A 512 -29.45 -32.66 27.76
N PHE A 513 -28.22 -32.21 28.02
CA PHE A 513 -27.39 -31.44 27.09
C PHE A 513 -26.52 -32.38 26.25
N ASP A 514 -26.43 -32.15 24.94
CA ASP A 514 -25.59 -32.97 24.05
C ASP A 514 -24.20 -32.35 23.89
N THR A 515 -23.21 -32.91 24.59
CA THR A 515 -21.83 -32.45 24.53
C THR A 515 -21.13 -33.01 23.28
N ARG A 516 -20.75 -32.13 22.34
CA ARG A 516 -20.10 -32.48 21.05
C ARG A 516 -18.63 -32.08 21.03
N SER A 517 -18.30 -30.87 21.45
CA SER A 517 -16.91 -30.38 21.56
C SER A 517 -16.71 -29.59 22.83
N VAL A 518 -15.50 -29.62 23.39
CA VAL A 518 -15.19 -29.01 24.68
C VAL A 518 -13.83 -28.31 24.63
N LEU A 519 -13.76 -27.11 25.17
CA LEU A 519 -12.51 -26.46 25.58
C LEU A 519 -12.57 -26.25 27.10
N CYS A 520 -11.55 -26.73 27.79
CA CYS A 520 -11.52 -26.76 29.25
C CYS A 520 -10.15 -26.31 29.77
N VAL A 521 -10.12 -25.32 30.65
CA VAL A 521 -8.89 -24.71 31.18
C VAL A 521 -8.88 -24.68 32.71
N PRO A 522 -7.73 -24.94 33.35
CA PRO A 522 -7.61 -24.88 34.80
C PRO A 522 -7.55 -23.44 35.30
N MET A 523 -8.12 -23.21 36.48
CA MET A 523 -7.96 -21.98 37.24
C MET A 523 -6.92 -22.23 38.34
N ILE A 524 -5.74 -21.63 38.19
CA ILE A 524 -4.60 -21.87 39.07
C ILE A 524 -4.35 -20.64 39.95
N SER A 525 -4.15 -20.87 41.25
CA SER A 525 -3.71 -19.86 42.22
C SER A 525 -2.63 -20.46 43.10
N GLN A 526 -1.50 -19.76 43.26
CA GLN A 526 -0.34 -20.21 44.06
C GLN A 526 0.10 -21.66 43.76
N GLY A 527 0.10 -22.04 42.48
CA GLY A 527 0.49 -23.38 42.03
C GLY A 527 -0.52 -24.48 42.32
N LYS A 528 -1.73 -24.16 42.77
CA LYS A 528 -2.82 -25.11 43.01
C LYS A 528 -4.01 -24.82 42.09
N VAL A 529 -4.62 -25.87 41.55
CA VAL A 529 -5.88 -25.76 40.84
C VAL A 529 -6.99 -25.47 41.87
N ILE A 530 -7.63 -24.32 41.75
CA ILE A 530 -8.75 -23.89 42.61
C ILE A 530 -10.12 -24.06 41.93
N GLY A 531 -10.11 -24.35 40.64
CA GLY A 531 -11.31 -24.50 39.81
C GLY A 531 -10.97 -24.82 38.37
N VAL A 532 -12.00 -24.99 37.54
CA VAL A 532 -11.87 -25.25 36.11
C VAL A 532 -12.96 -24.46 35.38
N LEU A 533 -12.61 -23.88 34.24
CA LEU A 533 -13.54 -23.19 33.36
C LEU A 533 -13.70 -23.98 32.06
N GLN A 534 -14.94 -24.27 31.70
CA GLN A 534 -15.27 -25.09 30.54
C GLN A 534 -16.27 -24.35 29.64
N VAL A 535 -16.03 -24.41 28.32
CA VAL A 535 -16.98 -24.00 27.29
C VAL A 535 -17.25 -25.18 26.35
N ILE A 536 -18.49 -25.28 25.87
CA ILE A 536 -19.03 -26.47 25.22
C ILE A 536 -19.72 -26.06 23.91
N ASN A 537 -19.47 -26.85 22.87
CA ASN A 537 -20.03 -26.72 21.52
C ASN A 537 -19.84 -25.31 20.93
N LYS A 538 -18.65 -25.06 20.35
CA LYS A 538 -18.42 -23.83 19.61
C LYS A 538 -19.41 -23.70 18.45
N ILE A 539 -20.05 -22.55 18.34
CA ILE A 539 -20.98 -22.21 17.26
C ILE A 539 -20.15 -21.78 16.04
N ASN A 540 -20.44 -22.38 14.88
CA ASN A 540 -19.76 -22.10 13.60
C ASN A 540 -18.24 -22.37 13.58
N GLY A 541 -17.79 -23.52 14.11
CA GLY A 541 -16.40 -23.98 13.96
C GLY A 541 -15.93 -24.93 15.05
N ALA A 542 -14.62 -25.15 15.11
CA ALA A 542 -13.95 -25.88 16.19
C ALA A 542 -13.17 -24.93 17.10
N PHE A 543 -12.96 -25.33 18.36
CA PHE A 543 -12.05 -24.62 19.25
C PHE A 543 -10.61 -24.74 18.72
N SER A 544 -9.89 -23.63 18.79
CA SER A 544 -8.51 -23.46 18.31
C SER A 544 -7.58 -23.11 19.47
N ASN A 545 -6.26 -23.18 19.24
CA ASN A 545 -5.27 -22.79 20.26
C ASN A 545 -5.44 -21.32 20.70
N ASN A 546 -5.88 -20.43 19.81
CA ASN A 546 -6.18 -19.04 20.17
C ASN A 546 -7.36 -18.93 21.15
N ASP A 547 -8.36 -19.82 21.04
CA ASP A 547 -9.48 -19.88 21.98
C ASP A 547 -9.00 -20.35 23.36
N GLU A 548 -8.10 -21.34 23.40
CA GLU A 548 -7.48 -21.81 24.64
C GLU A 548 -6.70 -20.70 25.35
N GLU A 549 -5.81 -19.99 24.65
CA GLU A 549 -5.05 -18.88 25.21
C GLU A 549 -5.96 -17.77 25.77
N LEU A 550 -7.05 -17.46 25.05
CA LEU A 550 -8.04 -16.47 25.48
C LEU A 550 -8.76 -16.95 26.75
N LEU A 551 -9.26 -18.18 26.77
CA LEU A 551 -9.99 -18.73 27.92
C LEU A 551 -9.07 -18.88 29.14
N GLN A 552 -7.81 -19.28 28.94
CA GLN A 552 -6.81 -19.40 30.01
C GLN A 552 -6.47 -18.04 30.63
N SER A 553 -6.42 -16.98 29.82
CA SER A 553 -6.21 -15.60 30.30
C SER A 553 -7.37 -15.13 31.17
N ILE A 554 -8.60 -15.45 30.76
CA ILE A 554 -9.81 -15.15 31.55
C ILE A 554 -9.81 -15.98 32.84
N ALA A 555 -9.53 -17.29 32.77
CA ALA A 555 -9.45 -18.19 33.91
C ALA A 555 -8.44 -17.71 34.97
N SER A 556 -7.29 -17.16 34.55
CA SER A 556 -6.32 -16.53 35.44
C SER A 556 -6.87 -15.30 36.16
N SER A 557 -7.65 -14.46 35.47
CA SER A 557 -8.27 -13.28 36.08
C SER A 557 -9.35 -13.68 37.09
N VAL A 558 -10.14 -14.70 36.75
CA VAL A 558 -11.17 -15.27 37.61
C VAL A 558 -10.53 -15.92 38.85
N SER A 559 -9.41 -16.64 38.70
CA SER A 559 -8.75 -17.30 39.83
C SER A 559 -8.29 -16.30 40.89
N ILE A 560 -7.70 -15.18 40.47
CA ILE A 560 -7.25 -14.08 41.34
C ILE A 560 -8.44 -13.49 42.11
N ALA A 561 -9.55 -13.20 41.42
CA ALA A 561 -10.71 -12.59 42.07
C ALA A 561 -11.39 -13.50 43.09
N ILE A 562 -11.50 -14.80 42.79
CA ILE A 562 -12.04 -15.79 43.73
C ILE A 562 -11.14 -15.90 44.96
N GLU A 563 -9.82 -15.96 44.79
CA GLU A 563 -8.90 -16.03 45.92
C GLU A 563 -8.93 -14.75 46.76
N ASN A 564 -8.97 -13.57 46.14
CA ASN A 564 -9.11 -12.29 46.85
C ASN A 564 -10.40 -12.21 47.65
N ALA A 565 -11.53 -12.63 47.07
CA ALA A 565 -12.81 -12.66 47.75
C ALA A 565 -12.82 -13.67 48.91
N ARG A 566 -12.14 -14.82 48.75
CA ARG A 566 -11.97 -15.82 49.81
C ARG A 566 -11.15 -15.26 50.99
N LEU A 567 -9.98 -14.69 50.71
CA LEU A 567 -9.09 -14.09 51.73
C LEU A 567 -9.80 -12.94 52.47
N TYR A 568 -10.56 -12.12 51.75
CA TYR A 568 -11.34 -11.06 52.35
C TYR A 568 -12.44 -11.61 53.29
N LYS A 569 -13.22 -12.61 52.86
CA LYS A 569 -14.24 -13.26 53.70
C LYS A 569 -13.64 -13.88 54.96
N GLU A 570 -12.47 -14.51 54.86
CA GLU A 570 -11.76 -15.07 56.01
C GLU A 570 -11.33 -13.98 56.99
N THR A 571 -10.77 -12.89 56.48
CA THR A 571 -10.36 -11.72 57.30
C THR A 571 -11.56 -11.09 58.02
N VAL A 572 -12.69 -10.91 57.33
CA VAL A 572 -13.92 -10.37 57.93
C VAL A 572 -14.46 -11.32 59.00
N SER A 573 -14.53 -12.62 58.71
CA SER A 573 -15.03 -13.61 59.67
C SER A 573 -14.15 -13.68 60.93
N MET A 574 -12.83 -13.57 60.79
CA MET A 574 -11.91 -13.48 61.93
C MET A 574 -12.16 -12.22 62.77
N ALA A 575 -12.34 -11.07 62.11
CA ALA A 575 -12.62 -9.81 62.80
C ALA A 575 -13.99 -9.81 63.52
N GLU A 576 -15.02 -10.42 62.93
CA GLU A 576 -16.32 -10.62 63.56
C GLU A 576 -16.22 -11.56 64.77
N HIS A 577 -15.50 -12.68 64.63
CA HIS A 577 -15.28 -13.61 65.73
C HIS A 577 -14.53 -12.94 66.90
N GLU A 578 -13.51 -12.13 66.62
CA GLU A 578 -12.81 -11.36 67.67
C GLU A 578 -13.73 -10.34 68.35
N ARG A 579 -14.58 -9.64 67.57
CA ARG A 579 -15.57 -8.70 68.12
C ARG A 579 -16.59 -9.40 69.02
N ASP A 580 -17.06 -10.58 68.62
CA ASP A 580 -18.03 -11.36 69.41
C ASP A 580 -17.40 -11.87 70.70
N ILE A 581 -16.16 -12.36 70.65
CA ILE A 581 -15.40 -12.73 71.85
C ILE A 581 -15.24 -11.51 72.77
N ARG A 582 -14.81 -10.36 72.24
CA ARG A 582 -14.64 -9.11 73.00
C ARG A 582 -15.95 -8.65 73.65
N ARG A 583 -17.07 -8.69 72.91
CA ARG A 583 -18.41 -8.37 73.43
C ARG A 583 -18.84 -9.33 74.53
N MET A 584 -18.55 -10.62 74.38
CA MET A 584 -18.82 -11.62 75.40
C MET A 584 -18.03 -11.32 76.68
N PHE A 585 -16.73 -11.10 76.60
CA PHE A 585 -15.90 -10.73 77.76
C PHE A 585 -16.40 -9.47 78.47
N GLN A 586 -16.79 -8.41 77.74
CA GLN A 586 -17.33 -7.18 78.34
C GLN A 586 -18.70 -7.36 79.03
N LYS A 587 -19.50 -8.34 78.59
CA LYS A 587 -20.82 -8.62 79.19
C LYS A 587 -20.72 -9.46 80.46
N PHE A 588 -19.70 -10.31 80.57
CA PHE A 588 -19.55 -11.26 81.68
C PHE A 588 -18.54 -10.82 82.76
N VAL A 589 -17.70 -9.82 82.50
CA VAL A 589 -16.77 -9.27 83.49
C VAL A 589 -17.23 -7.85 83.90
N PRO A 590 -17.77 -7.67 85.12
CA PRO A 590 -18.10 -6.34 85.65
C PRO A 590 -16.89 -5.41 85.60
N LYS A 591 -17.14 -4.13 85.29
CA LYS A 591 -16.07 -3.12 85.14
C LYS A 591 -15.18 -3.02 86.39
N GLU A 592 -15.76 -3.24 87.57
CA GLU A 592 -15.03 -3.23 88.85
C GLU A 592 -13.97 -4.34 88.96
N ILE A 593 -14.18 -5.49 88.31
CA ILE A 593 -13.21 -6.60 88.32
C ILE A 593 -12.02 -6.28 87.40
N VAL A 594 -12.29 -5.67 86.23
CA VAL A 594 -11.24 -5.23 85.31
C VAL A 594 -10.40 -4.12 85.93
N ASP A 595 -11.04 -3.15 86.59
CA ASP A 595 -10.35 -2.03 87.25
C ASP A 595 -9.49 -2.51 88.43
N LYS A 596 -9.95 -3.51 89.20
CA LYS A 596 -9.15 -4.15 90.26
C LYS A 596 -7.93 -4.92 89.72
N ILE A 597 -8.02 -5.51 88.53
CA ILE A 597 -6.92 -6.25 87.90
C ILE A 597 -5.88 -5.28 87.31
N ILE A 598 -6.31 -4.18 86.66
CA ILE A 598 -5.41 -3.25 85.97
C ILE A 598 -4.74 -2.29 86.94
N TYR A 599 -5.47 -1.74 87.91
CA TYR A 599 -4.95 -0.69 88.78
C TYR A 599 -4.34 -1.21 90.07
N GLY A 600 -4.60 -2.47 90.44
CA GLY A 600 -4.19 -3.03 91.73
C GLY A 600 -4.89 -2.31 92.90
N ASP A 601 -5.25 -3.04 93.95
CA ASP A 601 -5.70 -2.36 95.16
C ASP A 601 -4.51 -1.60 95.77
N ASN A 602 -4.67 -0.31 96.05
CA ASN A 602 -3.64 0.57 96.62
C ASN A 602 -3.28 0.22 98.08
N SER A 603 -3.65 -0.97 98.54
CA SER A 603 -3.24 -1.51 99.83
C SER A 603 -2.12 -2.53 99.58
N GLY A 604 -0.89 -2.17 99.98
CA GLY A 604 0.34 -2.94 99.79
C GLY A 604 0.39 -4.30 100.53
N LYS A 605 -0.65 -5.11 100.43
CA LYS A 605 -0.66 -6.53 100.76
C LYS A 605 -0.76 -7.31 99.46
N ILE A 606 0.28 -8.09 99.20
CA ILE A 606 0.27 -9.13 98.18
C ILE A 606 -0.90 -10.08 98.48
N VAL A 607 -1.97 -10.01 97.69
CA VAL A 607 -3.12 -10.94 97.75
C VAL A 607 -2.71 -12.23 97.04
N LEU A 608 -1.73 -12.95 97.60
CA LEU A 608 -1.21 -14.21 97.04
C LEU A 608 -2.12 -15.41 97.34
N ASN A 609 -3.24 -15.23 98.05
CA ASN A 609 -4.14 -16.33 98.44
C ASN A 609 -5.56 -16.32 97.83
N GLU A 610 -6.03 -15.24 97.20
CA GLU A 610 -7.32 -15.25 96.46
C GLU A 610 -7.14 -15.53 94.96
N LEU A 611 -5.92 -15.43 94.44
CA LEU A 611 -5.58 -15.76 93.04
C LEU A 611 -5.65 -17.26 92.71
N LYS A 612 -5.76 -18.15 93.72
CA LYS A 612 -6.00 -19.58 93.50
C LYS A 612 -7.44 -19.90 93.08
N THR A 613 -8.40 -18.99 93.30
CA THR A 613 -9.83 -19.28 93.10
C THR A 613 -10.43 -18.59 91.87
N VAL A 614 -9.70 -17.69 91.20
CA VAL A 614 -10.17 -17.04 89.95
C VAL A 614 -9.53 -17.64 88.68
N THR A 615 -8.48 -18.46 88.85
CA THR A 615 -7.83 -19.14 87.71
C THR A 615 -8.37 -20.56 87.46
N LEU A 616 -9.28 -21.05 88.32
CA LEU A 616 -9.95 -22.35 88.18
C LEU A 616 -11.37 -22.22 88.74
N LEU A 617 -12.38 -22.60 87.94
CA LEU A 617 -13.84 -22.43 88.14
C LEU A 617 -14.30 -20.98 87.88
N ASN A 618 -14.98 -20.64 86.79
CA ASN A 618 -16.09 -21.31 86.14
C ASN A 618 -16.34 -20.49 84.86
N ILE A 619 -16.18 -21.02 83.64
CA ILE A 619 -17.34 -21.54 82.89
C ILE A 619 -16.98 -22.87 82.23
N ASP A 620 -17.45 -23.95 82.84
CA ASP A 620 -17.83 -25.18 82.15
C ASP A 620 -18.99 -24.86 81.19
N ILE A 621 -18.67 -24.43 79.97
CA ILE A 621 -19.66 -24.34 78.89
C ILE A 621 -19.87 -25.78 78.40
N ARG A 622 -20.96 -26.40 78.85
CA ARG A 622 -21.46 -27.69 78.32
C ARG A 622 -21.54 -27.61 76.79
N GLY A 623 -20.50 -28.12 76.12
CA GLY A 623 -20.29 -28.04 74.68
C GLY A 623 -18.82 -28.01 74.24
N PHE A 624 -17.89 -27.56 75.09
CA PHE A 624 -16.46 -27.40 74.72
C PHE A 624 -15.67 -28.72 74.67
N SER A 625 -16.14 -29.77 75.35
CA SER A 625 -15.45 -31.07 75.49
C SER A 625 -15.38 -31.91 74.22
N LEU A 626 -16.24 -31.65 73.21
CA LEU A 626 -16.18 -32.31 71.89
C LEU A 626 -15.10 -31.70 70.98
N ILE A 627 -14.77 -30.41 71.15
CA ILE A 627 -13.76 -29.70 70.35
C ILE A 627 -12.35 -30.05 70.86
N ALA A 628 -12.15 -30.11 72.19
CA ALA A 628 -10.85 -30.46 72.77
C ALA A 628 -10.37 -31.88 72.39
N ARG A 629 -11.28 -32.87 72.23
CA ARG A 629 -10.89 -34.23 71.78
C ARG A 629 -10.47 -34.31 70.31
N LYS A 630 -10.92 -33.40 69.44
CA LYS A 630 -10.50 -33.37 68.02
C LYS A 630 -9.17 -32.61 67.81
N SER A 631 -8.85 -31.63 68.67
CA SER A 631 -7.69 -30.76 68.48
C SER A 631 -6.39 -31.27 69.11
N VAL A 632 -6.42 -32.24 70.02
CA VAL A 632 -5.21 -32.74 70.73
C VAL A 632 -4.33 -33.68 69.87
N ARG A 633 -4.72 -34.03 68.63
CA ARG A 633 -3.89 -34.90 67.77
C ARG A 633 -2.81 -34.20 66.93
N ARG A 634 -2.66 -32.86 66.98
CA ARG A 634 -1.57 -32.19 66.24
C ARG A 634 -0.93 -31.03 67.02
N LYS A 635 0.27 -31.33 67.51
CA LYS A 635 1.40 -30.43 67.86
C LYS A 635 1.24 -29.51 69.09
N GLN A 636 2.11 -29.77 70.07
CA GLN A 636 2.54 -28.84 71.11
C GLN A 636 3.21 -27.61 70.48
N LEU A 637 2.80 -26.41 70.92
CA LEU A 637 3.61 -25.18 70.92
C LEU A 637 3.27 -24.41 72.21
N PRO A 638 4.25 -23.79 72.89
CA PRO A 638 4.05 -23.11 74.15
C PRO A 638 3.58 -21.66 73.92
N CYS A 639 2.44 -21.27 74.48
CA CYS A 639 2.07 -19.85 74.58
C CYS A 639 2.72 -19.24 75.84
N SER A 640 3.85 -18.57 75.65
CA SER A 640 4.39 -17.59 76.61
C SER A 640 3.72 -16.24 76.32
N ILE A 641 2.93 -15.71 77.27
CA ILE A 641 2.49 -14.30 77.22
C ILE A 641 3.43 -13.53 78.16
N ILE A 642 4.31 -12.71 77.59
CA ILE A 642 5.17 -11.77 78.32
C ILE A 642 4.39 -10.45 78.48
N PHE A 643 4.16 -10.02 79.71
CA PHE A 643 3.75 -8.65 80.02
C PHE A 643 5.01 -7.76 80.03
N CYS A 644 5.09 -6.79 79.12
CA CYS A 644 6.13 -5.75 79.18
C CYS A 644 5.53 -4.49 79.82
N GLY A 645 5.85 -4.28 81.10
CA GLY A 645 5.62 -3.01 81.80
C GLY A 645 6.88 -2.14 81.74
N ASN A 646 6.68 -0.87 81.39
CA ASN A 646 7.57 0.29 81.58
C ASN A 646 9.00 0.27 80.98
N GLY A 647 9.20 1.19 80.02
CA GLY A 647 10.31 2.16 80.10
C GLY A 647 11.62 1.85 79.34
N ARG A 648 11.77 2.55 78.20
CA ARG A 648 13.02 2.90 77.47
C ARG A 648 13.76 1.80 76.68
N ASP A 649 14.00 2.16 75.41
CA ASP A 649 15.05 1.73 74.48
C ASP A 649 15.14 0.25 74.07
N CYS A 650 14.83 -0.04 72.80
CA CYS A 650 15.73 -0.68 71.81
C CYS A 650 15.03 -0.91 70.44
N ILE A 651 15.34 -0.01 69.49
CA ILE A 651 15.84 -0.22 68.12
C ILE A 651 15.22 -1.36 67.27
N GLN A 652 14.44 -0.94 66.27
CA GLN A 652 14.61 -1.18 64.82
C GLN A 652 15.19 -2.54 64.35
N GLU A 653 14.39 -3.36 63.65
CA GLU A 653 14.90 -4.16 62.51
C GLU A 653 13.81 -4.55 61.49
N SER A 654 14.16 -4.26 60.23
CA SER A 654 13.66 -4.63 58.89
C SER A 654 12.45 -5.57 58.69
N TRP A 655 11.51 -5.10 57.86
CA TRP A 655 10.67 -5.95 57.01
C TRP A 655 11.24 -5.97 55.58
N ASN A 656 11.60 -7.17 55.12
CA ASN A 656 11.69 -7.55 53.71
C ASN A 656 10.85 -8.83 53.57
N TYR A 657 9.72 -8.74 52.87
CA TYR A 657 9.23 -9.66 51.83
C TYR A 657 7.90 -9.15 51.28
#